data_AF-A0A7G9W9W1-F1
#
_entry.id   AF-A0A7G9W9W1-F1
#
_cell.length_a   1.000
_cell.length_b   1.000
_cell.length_c   1.000
_cell.angle_alpha   90.00
_cell.angle_beta   90.00
_cell.angle_gamma   90.00
#
_symmetry.space_group_name_H-M   'P 1'
#
loop_
_entity.id
_entity.type
_entity.pdbx_description
1 polymer ?
#
loop_
_entity_poly.entity_id
_entity_poly.type
_entity_poly.pdbx_seq_one_letter_code
_entity_poly.pdbx_strand_id
1 'polypeptide(L)'
;MKANSCKGGSTLAKHKQFLYDDIGNEYQRKNLYLLELALLENKIEGADNANKDKLKAELAELTKSKATHPYNQKLREYETKERDFLKALKEKKRAYIKDLKKETDMAYRMKNLKVQLLDAQEKNSFYGKYIELCYDAELSFDESKLKLKHIPEIIATLEQNQRDLAEAIKESSNIDQQKEVKANSEIRKYKEDQKVLLQENKKRLKQKKKQGTISQKAMKNGFSELKTKFKKALAIKKFESPKRANKELIANKKYEIRNGTKRMLNVLYADIADVRRKTPMETKKQSPIFAYLTFLIPGLGQLLNKQYVKAAMFFVASIFIYFAAVPYALGYGNYQGEGIAGLISLAEGGARIHKSLIFMIEGIIALFLSIIAIGLIVVSFNDVLKVEKQKILGIRPKNWFETRSGITQEGFPYLVSFPALFVTVFIVMVPVLTTVLLSFTNMGPQTQSKFTWVGVENYKRIFLGQGLAGSTFWLILFWTVIWTLAATTLAILIGFLLAIIANNERIIGKKFFRTIYLLPWAVPAFITIMFFSIMFSPRGALTQIIENITGISVVVKYSPTLTRLTLIALQGWLGSAYVFLLTTGVLQAIPGDLYEAADMDGASSWQKLRRITIPIVLFQIAPLLVTQYTFNFNNFSIIYLFNGGGPFNPVKYGNLAGSSDLLISYVYKLTIENQYQAIGAAITIFISLGLMTFAFIGFKNSKAFKEERL
;
A
#
# COMPACT_ATOMS: atom_id res chain seq x y z
N MET A 1 13.36 16.47 -4.60
CA MET A 1 12.83 16.99 -5.89
C MET A 1 13.30 18.42 -6.20
N LYS A 2 14.44 18.89 -5.67
CA LYS A 2 15.04 20.22 -5.95
C LYS A 2 16.37 20.18 -6.73
N ALA A 3 16.80 19.02 -7.23
CA ALA A 3 18.01 18.89 -8.06
C ALA A 3 17.73 18.97 -9.58
N ASN A 4 16.47 19.18 -9.99
CA ASN A 4 16.09 19.21 -11.42
C ASN A 4 16.09 20.63 -12.03
N SER A 5 16.41 21.69 -11.26
CA SER A 5 16.42 23.07 -11.74
C SER A 5 17.79 23.58 -12.23
N CYS A 6 18.88 22.82 -12.07
CA CYS A 6 20.17 23.19 -12.67
C CYS A 6 20.28 22.68 -14.13
N LYS A 7 19.31 23.08 -14.97
CA LYS A 7 19.42 23.00 -16.44
C LYS A 7 20.00 24.32 -16.95
N GLY A 8 21.28 24.55 -16.64
CA GLY A 8 22.02 25.75 -17.06
C GLY A 8 23.52 25.53 -17.13
N GLY A 9 23.98 24.27 -17.22
CA GLY A 9 25.37 23.93 -17.50
C GLY A 9 25.51 23.59 -18.99
N SER A 10 26.44 24.28 -19.65
CA SER A 10 26.78 24.18 -21.06
C SER A 10 26.85 22.76 -21.62
N THR A 11 26.44 22.61 -22.87
CA THR A 11 26.29 21.32 -23.56
C THR A 11 27.58 20.77 -24.17
N LEU A 12 28.73 21.44 -24.00
CA LEU A 12 29.99 21.10 -24.70
C LEU A 12 31.21 20.80 -23.81
N ALA A 13 31.22 21.17 -22.52
CA ALA A 13 32.34 20.83 -21.63
C ALA A 13 32.29 19.35 -21.20
N LYS A 14 33.38 18.60 -21.46
CA LYS A 14 33.50 17.16 -21.12
C LYS A 14 33.78 16.94 -19.64
N HIS A 15 34.41 17.91 -18.97
CA HIS A 15 34.75 17.89 -17.56
C HIS A 15 34.04 19.02 -16.82
N LYS A 16 33.41 18.69 -15.69
CA LYS A 16 32.71 19.67 -14.85
C LYS A 16 33.68 20.35 -13.89
N GLN A 17 33.61 21.66 -13.74
CA GLN A 17 34.41 22.42 -12.77
C GLN A 17 34.02 22.08 -11.32
N PHE A 18 32.72 21.91 -11.08
CA PHE A 18 32.17 21.64 -9.76
C PHE A 18 31.59 20.23 -9.65
N LEU A 19 31.63 19.71 -8.43
CA LEU A 19 30.97 18.48 -7.99
C LEU A 19 29.82 18.85 -7.05
N TYR A 20 28.86 17.95 -6.94
CA TYR A 20 27.70 18.12 -6.08
C TYR A 20 27.60 16.98 -5.08
N ASP A 21 27.07 17.30 -3.90
CA ASP A 21 26.69 16.32 -2.88
C ASP A 21 25.24 15.83 -3.06
N ASP A 22 24.76 14.88 -2.24
CA ASP A 22 23.38 14.35 -2.36
C ASP A 22 22.30 15.39 -1.99
N ILE A 23 22.68 16.51 -1.36
CA ILE A 23 21.80 17.59 -0.89
C ILE A 23 21.72 18.72 -1.94
N GLY A 24 22.70 18.80 -2.85
CA GLY A 24 22.82 19.79 -3.91
C GLY A 24 23.81 20.92 -3.61
N ASN A 25 24.64 20.79 -2.57
CA ASN A 25 25.71 21.76 -2.31
C ASN A 25 26.83 21.59 -3.34
N GLU A 26 27.45 22.71 -3.70
CA GLU A 26 28.49 22.77 -4.72
C GLU A 26 29.89 22.72 -4.10
N TYR A 27 30.77 21.94 -4.71
CA TYR A 27 32.14 21.72 -4.25
C TYR A 27 33.11 21.84 -5.42
N GLN A 28 34.22 22.55 -5.20
CA GLN A 28 35.31 22.63 -6.18
C GLN A 28 36.10 21.32 -6.23
N ARG A 29 36.51 20.84 -7.41
CA ARG A 29 37.34 19.63 -7.50
C ARG A 29 38.65 19.75 -6.71
N LYS A 30 38.97 18.70 -5.94
CA LYS A 30 40.31 18.50 -5.36
C LYS A 30 41.28 17.94 -6.40
N ASN A 31 40.77 17.27 -7.43
CA ASN A 31 41.57 16.85 -8.57
C ASN A 31 41.95 18.04 -9.45
N LEU A 32 43.12 18.63 -9.18
CA LEU A 32 43.62 19.81 -9.89
C LEU A 32 43.76 19.57 -11.40
N TYR A 33 44.19 18.38 -11.82
CA TYR A 33 44.28 18.05 -13.25
C TYR A 33 42.91 18.10 -13.95
N LEU A 34 41.87 17.52 -13.34
CA LEU A 34 40.52 17.57 -13.90
C LEU A 34 39.89 18.95 -13.80
N LEU A 35 40.26 19.74 -12.78
CA LEU A 35 39.85 21.12 -12.62
C LEU A 35 40.42 22.00 -13.74
N GLU A 36 41.72 21.89 -14.02
CA GLU A 36 42.40 22.62 -15.09
C GLU A 36 41.81 22.28 -16.46
N LEU A 37 41.55 21.00 -16.74
CA LEU A 37 40.83 20.56 -17.94
C LEU A 37 39.45 21.22 -18.05
N ALA A 38 38.66 21.21 -16.97
CA ALA A 38 37.33 21.81 -16.96
C ALA A 38 37.37 23.34 -17.19
N LEU A 39 38.34 24.02 -16.58
CA LEU A 39 38.52 25.47 -16.76
C LEU A 39 38.94 25.82 -18.19
N LEU A 40 39.84 25.05 -18.80
CA LEU A 40 40.24 25.20 -20.21
C LEU A 40 39.08 24.93 -21.16
N GLU A 41 38.30 23.87 -20.94
CA GLU A 41 37.12 23.55 -21.74
C GLU A 41 36.05 24.66 -21.67
N ASN A 42 35.80 25.20 -20.47
CA ASN A 42 34.88 26.33 -20.29
C ASN A 42 35.41 27.61 -20.99
N LYS A 43 36.71 27.88 -20.92
CA LYS A 43 37.34 29.01 -21.65
C LYS A 43 37.21 28.86 -23.16
N ILE A 44 37.39 27.66 -23.71
CA ILE A 44 37.24 27.38 -25.15
C ILE A 44 35.80 27.63 -25.62
N GLU A 45 34.82 27.34 -24.77
CA GLU A 45 33.41 27.54 -25.09
C GLU A 45 33.05 29.04 -25.20
N GLY A 46 33.61 29.87 -24.32
CA GLY A 46 33.38 31.32 -24.30
C GLY A 46 34.34 32.18 -25.14
N ALA A 47 35.28 31.57 -25.88
CA ALA A 47 36.31 32.29 -26.63
C ALA A 47 35.98 32.51 -28.11
N ASP A 48 36.42 33.65 -28.65
CA ASP A 48 36.37 33.97 -30.08
C ASP A 48 37.22 33.02 -30.94
N ASN A 49 36.88 32.88 -32.22
CA ASN A 49 37.50 31.91 -33.15
C ASN A 49 39.05 31.97 -33.18
N ALA A 50 39.66 33.15 -33.08
CA ALA A 50 41.12 33.30 -33.08
C ALA A 50 41.80 32.76 -31.80
N ASN A 51 41.15 32.86 -30.65
CA ASN A 51 41.66 32.37 -29.36
C ASN A 51 41.33 30.89 -29.14
N LYS A 52 40.29 30.39 -29.81
CA LYS A 52 39.80 29.02 -29.67
C LYS A 52 40.83 27.97 -30.09
N ASP A 53 41.58 28.23 -31.15
CA ASP A 53 42.60 27.28 -31.64
C ASP A 53 43.84 27.25 -30.74
N LYS A 54 44.24 28.40 -30.18
CA LYS A 54 45.30 28.47 -29.15
C LYS A 54 44.91 27.71 -27.89
N LEU A 55 43.70 27.91 -27.38
CA LEU A 55 43.20 27.22 -26.18
C LEU A 55 43.01 25.71 -26.42
N LYS A 56 42.61 25.29 -27.63
CA LYS A 56 42.57 23.86 -27.99
C LYS A 56 43.97 23.23 -28.03
N ALA A 57 44.98 23.96 -28.51
CA ALA A 57 46.37 23.50 -28.49
C ALA A 57 46.87 23.32 -27.04
N GLU A 58 46.57 24.29 -26.15
CA GLU A 58 46.87 24.21 -24.72
C GLU A 58 46.16 23.02 -24.04
N LEU A 59 44.89 22.78 -24.36
CA LEU A 59 44.15 21.60 -23.89
C LEU A 59 44.77 20.29 -24.38
N ALA A 60 45.22 20.23 -25.63
CA ALA A 60 45.87 19.05 -26.20
C ALA A 60 47.24 18.78 -25.53
N GLU A 61 47.99 19.83 -25.22
CA GLU A 61 49.26 19.74 -24.49
C GLU A 61 49.05 19.24 -23.05
N LEU A 62 48.09 19.80 -22.32
CA LEU A 62 47.71 19.34 -20.98
C LEU A 62 47.26 17.87 -20.97
N THR A 63 46.53 17.46 -22.01
CA THR A 63 46.08 16.06 -22.16
C THR A 63 47.26 15.11 -22.41
N LYS A 64 48.28 15.54 -23.17
CA LYS A 64 49.52 14.77 -23.38
C LYS A 64 50.35 14.68 -22.11
N SER A 65 50.40 15.74 -21.29
CA SER A 65 51.16 15.79 -20.03
C SER A 65 50.43 15.17 -18.83
N LYS A 66 49.28 14.51 -19.03
CA LYS A 66 48.52 13.82 -17.97
C LYS A 66 49.39 12.98 -17.05
N ALA A 67 50.35 12.25 -17.60
CA ALA A 67 51.20 11.35 -16.81
C ALA A 67 52.26 12.09 -15.98
N THR A 68 52.72 13.25 -16.44
CA THR A 68 53.77 14.06 -15.80
C THR A 68 53.21 15.20 -14.96
N HIS A 69 51.90 15.46 -15.01
CA HIS A 69 51.23 16.50 -14.24
C HIS A 69 51.50 16.37 -12.72
N PRO A 70 51.90 17.45 -12.01
CA PRO A 70 52.30 17.41 -10.60
C PRO A 70 51.27 16.76 -9.67
N TYR A 71 49.98 17.07 -9.87
CA TYR A 71 48.89 16.45 -9.11
C TYR A 71 48.82 14.93 -9.32
N ASN A 72 48.93 14.45 -10.56
CA ASN A 72 48.80 13.02 -10.86
C ASN A 72 50.01 12.21 -10.36
N GLN A 73 51.19 12.83 -10.27
CA GLN A 73 52.36 12.23 -9.62
C GLN A 73 52.14 12.07 -8.11
N LYS A 74 51.71 13.15 -7.42
CA LYS A 74 51.34 13.10 -6.00
C LYS A 74 50.22 12.09 -5.72
N LEU A 75 49.22 12.01 -6.59
CA LEU A 75 48.12 11.05 -6.47
C LEU A 75 48.62 9.61 -6.59
N ARG A 76 49.53 9.29 -7.52
CA ARG A 76 50.12 7.93 -7.62
C ARG A 76 50.98 7.57 -6.43
N GLU A 77 51.75 8.53 -5.92
CA GLU A 77 52.54 8.33 -4.70
C GLU A 77 51.62 8.01 -3.51
N TYR A 78 50.53 8.78 -3.37
CA TYR A 78 49.47 8.52 -2.40
C TYR A 78 48.84 7.13 -2.60
N GLU A 79 48.40 6.77 -3.81
CA GLU A 79 47.76 5.47 -4.11
C GLU A 79 48.70 4.30 -3.76
N THR A 80 50.00 4.45 -3.98
CA THR A 80 51.01 3.45 -3.60
C THR A 80 51.13 3.33 -2.07
N LYS A 81 51.27 4.47 -1.38
CA LYS A 81 51.33 4.53 0.09
C LYS A 81 50.04 3.99 0.73
N GLU A 82 48.88 4.31 0.17
CA GLU A 82 47.57 3.83 0.62
C GLU A 82 47.45 2.32 0.46
N ARG A 83 47.87 1.77 -0.68
CA ARG A 83 47.85 0.31 -0.91
C ARG A 83 48.71 -0.42 0.11
N ASP A 84 49.92 0.07 0.38
CA ASP A 84 50.85 -0.55 1.31
C ASP A 84 50.37 -0.39 2.76
N PHE A 85 49.83 0.77 3.11
CA PHE A 85 49.14 1.01 4.38
C PHE A 85 47.96 0.04 4.58
N LEU A 86 47.09 -0.12 3.58
CA LEU A 86 45.93 -1.01 3.68
C LEU A 86 46.34 -2.49 3.83
N LYS A 87 47.45 -2.91 3.21
CA LYS A 87 48.03 -4.24 3.41
C LYS A 87 48.53 -4.40 4.85
N ALA A 88 49.35 -3.48 5.33
CA ALA A 88 49.87 -3.49 6.71
C ALA A 88 48.73 -3.45 7.74
N LEU A 89 47.72 -2.62 7.53
CA LEU A 89 46.54 -2.52 8.39
C LEU A 89 45.74 -3.83 8.42
N LYS A 90 45.61 -4.52 7.28
CA LYS A 90 44.94 -5.82 7.21
C LYS A 90 45.68 -6.88 8.03
N GLU A 91 47.01 -6.89 7.99
CA GLU A 91 47.85 -7.78 8.80
C GLU A 91 47.76 -7.45 10.29
N LYS A 92 47.88 -6.16 10.65
CA LYS A 92 47.71 -5.66 12.02
C LYS A 92 46.34 -6.04 12.61
N LYS A 93 45.26 -5.90 11.83
CA LYS A 93 43.93 -6.36 12.23
C LYS A 93 43.84 -7.87 12.42
N ARG A 94 44.47 -8.66 11.54
CA ARG A 94 44.48 -10.13 11.67
C ARG A 94 45.19 -10.56 12.96
N ALA A 95 46.33 -9.93 13.27
CA ALA A 95 47.04 -10.14 14.53
C ALA A 95 46.16 -9.76 15.73
N TYR A 96 45.57 -8.57 15.72
CA TYR A 96 44.70 -8.10 16.80
C TYR A 96 43.44 -8.98 16.99
N ILE A 97 42.83 -9.46 15.90
CA ILE A 97 41.72 -10.42 15.97
C ILE A 97 42.19 -11.74 16.60
N LYS A 98 43.41 -12.21 16.31
CA LYS A 98 43.98 -13.43 16.91
C LYS A 98 44.17 -13.24 18.41
N ASP A 99 44.62 -12.07 18.87
CA ASP A 99 44.76 -11.78 20.29
C ASP A 99 43.41 -11.66 21.00
N LEU A 100 42.44 -10.97 20.41
CA LEU A 100 41.07 -10.89 20.92
C LEU A 100 40.38 -12.28 20.97
N LYS A 101 40.79 -13.24 20.15
CA LYS A 101 40.25 -14.61 20.21
C LYS A 101 40.71 -15.38 21.45
N LYS A 102 41.87 -15.04 22.03
CA LYS A 102 42.38 -15.68 23.26
C LYS A 102 41.54 -15.33 24.49
N GLU A 103 40.88 -14.18 24.50
CA GLU A 103 39.91 -13.80 25.52
C GLU A 103 38.56 -14.53 25.31
N THR A 104 38.29 -15.56 26.10
CA THR A 104 37.04 -16.35 26.01
C THR A 104 35.81 -15.60 26.49
N ASP A 105 35.96 -14.71 27.47
CA ASP A 105 34.83 -14.08 28.17
C ASP A 105 34.24 -12.86 27.40
N MET A 106 34.94 -12.39 26.37
CA MET A 106 34.52 -11.21 25.61
C MET A 106 33.49 -11.56 24.53
N ALA A 107 32.35 -10.86 24.52
CA ALA A 107 31.34 -11.07 23.49
C ALA A 107 31.84 -10.72 22.08
N TYR A 108 31.39 -11.49 21.08
CA TYR A 108 31.76 -11.28 19.67
C TYR A 108 31.54 -9.84 19.17
N ARG A 109 30.43 -9.20 19.57
CA ARG A 109 30.15 -7.79 19.22
C ARG A 109 31.20 -6.84 19.77
N MET A 110 31.66 -7.05 21.00
CA MET A 110 32.71 -6.26 21.64
C MET A 110 34.02 -6.38 20.85
N LYS A 111 34.42 -7.61 20.51
CA LYS A 111 35.61 -7.86 19.68
C LYS A 111 35.56 -7.10 18.35
N ASN A 112 34.41 -7.12 17.68
CA ASN A 112 34.23 -6.39 16.42
C ASN A 112 34.33 -4.86 16.60
N LEU A 113 33.77 -4.31 17.68
CA LEU A 113 33.89 -2.87 17.99
C LEU A 113 35.34 -2.47 18.28
N LYS A 114 36.08 -3.27 19.05
CA LYS A 114 37.51 -3.02 19.32
C LYS A 114 38.34 -3.04 18.02
N VAL A 115 38.05 -3.97 17.10
CA VAL A 115 38.71 -4.02 15.78
C VAL A 115 38.36 -2.78 14.93
N GLN A 116 37.11 -2.31 14.98
CA GLN A 116 36.70 -1.08 14.28
C GLN A 116 37.33 0.17 14.89
N LEU A 117 37.55 0.18 16.20
CA LEU A 117 38.25 1.26 16.88
C LEU A 117 39.71 1.32 16.41
N LEU A 118 40.42 0.19 16.39
CA LEU A 118 41.78 0.10 15.84
C LEU A 118 41.82 0.54 14.38
N ASP A 119 40.87 0.08 13.54
CA ASP A 119 40.76 0.52 12.14
C ASP A 119 40.66 2.05 12.05
N ALA A 120 39.79 2.65 12.86
CA ALA A 120 39.55 4.07 12.85
C ALA A 120 40.77 4.87 13.34
N GLN A 121 41.49 4.39 14.35
CA GLN A 121 42.71 5.04 14.85
C GLN A 121 43.79 5.13 13.76
N GLU A 122 44.10 4.00 13.12
CA GLU A 122 45.11 3.93 12.06
C GLU A 122 44.72 4.75 10.84
N LYS A 123 43.45 4.64 10.40
CA LYS A 123 42.94 5.38 9.25
C LYS A 123 42.88 6.88 9.49
N ASN A 124 42.47 7.31 10.68
CA ASN A 124 42.48 8.74 11.03
C ASN A 124 43.89 9.33 10.89
N SER A 125 44.89 8.66 11.47
CA SER A 125 46.31 9.09 11.39
C SER A 125 46.85 9.12 9.95
N PHE A 126 46.50 8.12 9.14
CA PHE A 126 46.96 8.05 7.75
C PHE A 126 46.27 9.07 6.84
N TYR A 127 44.93 9.06 6.78
CA TYR A 127 44.18 9.89 5.84
C TYR A 127 44.17 11.37 6.21
N GLY A 128 44.39 11.72 7.49
CA GLY A 128 44.50 13.11 7.93
C GLY A 128 45.59 13.90 7.19
N LYS A 129 46.61 13.22 6.66
CA LYS A 129 47.71 13.82 5.88
C LYS A 129 47.33 14.16 4.43
N TYR A 130 46.21 13.64 3.94
CA TYR A 130 45.84 13.66 2.52
C TYR A 130 44.43 14.22 2.26
N ILE A 131 43.81 14.86 3.26
CA ILE A 131 42.45 15.43 3.16
C ILE A 131 42.34 16.38 1.96
N GLU A 132 43.34 17.24 1.75
CA GLU A 132 43.35 18.22 0.64
C GLU A 132 43.62 17.57 -0.73
N LEU A 133 44.15 16.35 -0.78
CA LEU A 133 44.54 15.70 -2.03
C LEU A 133 43.34 15.11 -2.79
N CYS A 134 42.42 14.46 -2.07
CA CYS A 134 41.24 13.86 -2.67
C CYS A 134 40.08 13.70 -1.67
N TYR A 135 38.86 13.74 -2.20
CA TYR A 135 37.64 13.57 -1.40
C TYR A 135 37.49 12.18 -0.77
N ASP A 136 38.12 11.14 -1.33
CA ASP A 136 38.09 9.79 -0.75
C ASP A 136 38.91 9.69 0.55
N ALA A 137 40.04 10.41 0.62
CA ALA A 137 40.84 10.52 1.84
C ALA A 137 40.11 11.33 2.91
N GLU A 138 39.51 12.47 2.54
CA GLU A 138 38.66 13.27 3.44
C GLU A 138 37.51 12.42 4.02
N LEU A 139 36.77 11.71 3.18
CA LEU A 139 35.69 10.84 3.65
C LEU A 139 36.20 9.77 4.62
N SER A 140 37.32 9.13 4.29
CA SER A 140 37.90 8.07 5.14
C SER A 140 38.38 8.60 6.49
N PHE A 141 38.89 9.83 6.52
CA PHE A 141 39.25 10.55 7.73
C PHE A 141 38.01 10.87 8.59
N ASP A 142 36.98 11.47 7.99
CA ASP A 142 35.76 11.86 8.71
C ASP A 142 34.97 10.65 9.24
N GLU A 143 34.86 9.57 8.44
CA GLU A 143 34.27 8.31 8.90
C GLU A 143 35.05 7.75 10.10
N SER A 144 36.37 7.87 10.10
CA SER A 144 37.22 7.40 11.19
C SER A 144 37.07 8.29 12.43
N LYS A 145 36.97 9.61 12.27
CA LYS A 145 36.71 10.56 13.35
C LYS A 145 35.39 10.28 14.07
N LEU A 146 34.31 10.01 13.32
CA LEU A 146 33.02 9.61 13.90
C LEU A 146 33.13 8.28 14.66
N LYS A 147 33.81 7.27 14.09
CA LYS A 147 34.03 6.00 14.79
C LYS A 147 34.81 6.18 16.09
N LEU A 148 35.85 7.02 16.10
CA LEU A 148 36.62 7.33 17.30
C LEU A 148 35.81 8.07 18.37
N LYS A 149 34.82 8.88 17.96
CA LYS A 149 33.91 9.56 18.88
C LYS A 149 32.91 8.60 19.52
N HIS A 150 32.25 7.76 18.73
CA HIS A 150 31.11 6.96 19.21
C HIS A 150 31.48 5.55 19.71
N ILE A 151 32.45 4.87 19.08
CA ILE A 151 32.74 3.47 19.43
C ILE A 151 33.21 3.30 20.88
N PRO A 152 34.07 4.17 21.47
CA PRO A 152 34.48 4.04 22.86
C PRO A 152 33.29 4.07 23.84
N GLU A 153 32.32 4.96 23.62
CA GLU A 153 31.10 5.07 24.43
C GLU A 153 30.23 3.81 24.30
N ILE A 154 30.08 3.28 23.08
CA ILE A 154 29.36 2.03 22.82
C ILE A 154 30.02 0.86 23.53
N ILE A 155 31.36 0.80 23.51
CA ILE A 155 32.15 -0.21 24.22
C ILE A 155 31.93 -0.09 25.72
N ALA A 156 32.13 1.08 26.31
CA ALA A 156 31.94 1.31 27.74
C ALA A 156 30.53 0.91 28.21
N THR A 157 29.50 1.31 27.44
CA THR A 157 28.11 0.96 27.73
C THR A 157 27.86 -0.54 27.65
N LEU A 158 28.45 -1.23 26.67
CA LEU A 158 28.28 -2.68 26.53
C LEU A 158 29.04 -3.44 27.63
N GLU A 159 30.24 -3.00 27.99
CA GLU A 159 31.00 -3.57 29.12
C GLU A 159 30.22 -3.40 30.44
N GLN A 160 29.70 -2.20 30.72
CA GLN A 160 28.92 -1.95 31.92
C GLN A 160 27.68 -2.85 31.97
N ASN A 161 26.90 -2.90 30.89
CA ASN A 161 25.69 -3.73 30.86
C ASN A 161 26.01 -5.23 30.95
N GLN A 162 27.18 -5.67 30.48
CA GLN A 162 27.64 -7.05 30.66
C GLN A 162 28.02 -7.35 32.10
N ARG A 163 28.69 -6.42 32.79
CA ARG A 163 29.01 -6.53 34.22
C ARG A 163 27.73 -6.59 35.05
N ASP A 164 26.82 -5.64 34.84
CA ASP A 164 25.51 -5.59 35.50
C ASP A 164 24.71 -6.89 35.27
N LEU A 165 24.76 -7.44 34.06
CA LEU A 165 24.10 -8.70 33.75
C LEU A 165 24.73 -9.89 34.49
N ALA A 166 26.06 -9.95 34.55
CA ALA A 166 26.77 -11.01 35.25
C ALA A 166 26.50 -10.94 36.76
N GLU A 167 26.49 -9.73 37.33
CA GLU A 167 26.13 -9.48 38.73
C GLU A 167 24.68 -9.88 39.02
N ALA A 168 23.73 -9.44 38.20
CA ALA A 168 22.32 -9.82 38.34
C ALA A 168 22.11 -11.35 38.26
N ILE A 169 22.83 -12.04 37.34
CA ILE A 169 22.79 -13.51 37.25
C ILE A 169 23.35 -14.15 38.53
N LYS A 170 24.48 -13.64 39.06
CA LYS A 170 25.07 -14.13 40.31
C LYS A 170 24.13 -13.94 41.49
N GLU A 171 23.52 -12.77 41.61
CA GLU A 171 22.50 -12.46 42.62
C GLU A 171 21.27 -13.37 42.48
N SER A 172 20.93 -13.79 41.27
CA SER A 172 19.74 -14.63 41.03
C SER A 172 19.92 -16.03 41.59
N SER A 173 21.17 -16.50 41.71
CA SER A 173 21.50 -17.79 42.32
C SER A 173 21.56 -17.69 43.85
N ASN A 174 21.81 -16.50 44.42
CA ASN A 174 22.04 -16.26 45.85
C ASN A 174 20.94 -15.39 46.49
N ILE A 175 19.67 -15.59 46.10
CA ILE A 175 18.56 -14.82 46.65
C ILE A 175 18.29 -15.23 48.09
N ASP A 176 18.29 -14.25 49.00
CA ASP A 176 17.87 -14.41 50.40
C ASP A 176 16.39 -14.85 50.48
N GLN A 177 16.18 -16.11 50.87
CA GLN A 177 14.85 -16.70 50.97
C GLN A 177 13.98 -16.03 52.05
N GLN A 178 14.58 -15.53 53.14
CA GLN A 178 13.82 -14.87 54.20
C GLN A 178 13.24 -13.54 53.70
N LYS A 179 14.03 -12.76 52.95
CA LYS A 179 13.56 -11.53 52.31
C LYS A 179 12.48 -11.79 51.26
N GLU A 180 12.61 -12.85 50.46
CA GLU A 180 11.61 -13.22 49.45
C GLU A 180 10.28 -13.65 50.08
N VAL A 181 10.31 -14.42 51.18
CA VAL A 181 9.09 -14.82 51.91
C VAL A 181 8.41 -13.60 52.52
N LYS A 182 9.18 -12.69 53.15
CA LYS A 182 8.67 -11.44 53.70
C LYS A 182 8.06 -10.52 52.63
N ALA A 183 8.76 -10.31 51.51
CA ALA A 183 8.25 -9.50 50.41
C ALA A 183 6.95 -10.09 49.83
N ASN A 184 6.87 -11.42 49.66
CA ASN A 184 5.67 -12.06 49.15
C ASN A 184 4.46 -11.97 50.11
N SER A 185 4.69 -12.01 51.43
CA SER A 185 3.62 -11.82 52.40
C SER A 185 3.10 -10.38 52.40
N GLU A 186 4.00 -9.39 52.33
CA GLU A 186 3.67 -7.97 52.22
C GLU A 186 2.92 -7.65 50.91
N ILE A 187 3.35 -8.24 49.77
CA ILE A 187 2.66 -8.11 48.48
C ILE A 187 1.24 -8.68 48.56
N ARG A 188 1.05 -9.83 49.23
CA ARG A 188 -0.28 -10.44 49.41
C ARG A 188 -1.18 -9.55 50.25
N LYS A 189 -0.69 -9.04 51.38
CA LYS A 189 -1.43 -8.12 52.25
C LYS A 189 -1.83 -6.84 51.50
N TYR A 190 -0.86 -6.19 50.84
CA TYR A 190 -1.09 -5.00 50.03
C TYR A 190 -2.12 -5.23 48.91
N LYS A 191 -2.11 -6.40 48.28
CA LYS A 191 -3.09 -6.76 47.24
C LYS A 191 -4.51 -6.82 47.79
N GLU A 192 -4.71 -7.41 48.98
CA GLU A 192 -6.03 -7.46 49.60
C GLU A 192 -6.46 -6.05 50.06
N ASP A 193 -5.58 -5.26 50.67
CA ASP A 193 -5.86 -3.87 51.06
C ASP A 193 -6.29 -3.01 49.86
N GLN A 194 -5.55 -3.08 48.75
CA GLN A 194 -5.88 -2.37 47.51
C GLN A 194 -7.18 -2.88 46.87
N LYS A 195 -7.54 -4.15 47.07
CA LYS A 195 -8.79 -4.73 46.56
C LYS A 195 -9.98 -4.25 47.38
N VAL A 196 -9.84 -4.12 48.70
CA VAL A 196 -10.85 -3.48 49.56
C VAL A 196 -11.05 -2.03 49.13
N LEU A 197 -9.97 -1.24 49.02
CA LEU A 197 -10.02 0.15 48.57
C LEU A 197 -10.66 0.31 47.18
N LEU A 198 -10.37 -0.62 46.25
CA LEU A 198 -11.00 -0.65 44.93
C LEU A 198 -12.53 -0.87 45.02
N GLN A 199 -12.99 -1.77 45.89
CA GLN A 199 -14.41 -2.04 46.07
C GLN A 199 -15.13 -0.87 46.73
N GLU A 200 -14.53 -0.24 47.75
CA GLU A 200 -15.07 0.96 48.40
C GLU A 200 -15.20 2.13 47.42
N ASN A 201 -14.16 2.42 46.65
CA ASN A 201 -14.21 3.49 45.65
C ASN A 201 -15.24 3.21 44.56
N LYS A 202 -15.42 1.93 44.16
CA LYS A 202 -16.52 1.54 43.26
C LYS A 202 -17.89 1.76 43.90
N LYS A 203 -18.07 1.41 45.19
CA LYS A 203 -19.32 1.68 45.93
C LYS A 203 -19.60 3.18 46.00
N ARG A 204 -18.60 4.02 46.29
CA ARG A 204 -18.70 5.48 46.32
C ARG A 204 -19.13 6.05 44.97
N LEU A 205 -18.55 5.58 43.87
CA LEU A 205 -18.97 5.98 42.52
C LEU A 205 -20.41 5.52 42.20
N LYS A 206 -20.84 4.33 42.66
CA LYS A 206 -22.26 3.90 42.53
C LYS A 206 -23.19 4.82 43.33
N GLN A 207 -22.81 5.22 44.54
CA GLN A 207 -23.60 6.16 45.36
C GLN A 207 -23.68 7.55 44.71
N LYS A 208 -22.56 8.10 44.23
CA LYS A 208 -22.56 9.37 43.49
C LYS A 208 -23.48 9.35 42.27
N LYS A 209 -23.52 8.21 41.55
CA LYS A 209 -24.49 8.01 40.46
C LYS A 209 -25.94 8.00 40.98
N LYS A 210 -26.22 7.28 42.07
CA LYS A 210 -27.57 7.25 42.68
C LYS A 210 -28.03 8.64 43.13
N GLN A 211 -27.11 9.49 43.59
CA GLN A 211 -27.36 10.87 44.00
C GLN A 211 -27.44 11.87 42.82
N GLY A 212 -27.32 11.41 41.56
CA GLY A 212 -27.39 12.29 40.38
C GLY A 212 -26.14 13.14 40.10
N THR A 213 -25.12 13.12 40.98
CA THR A 213 -23.92 13.96 40.86
C THR A 213 -22.97 13.57 39.73
N ILE A 214 -23.05 12.33 39.22
CA ILE A 214 -22.24 11.86 38.09
C ILE A 214 -23.07 11.02 37.10
N SER A 215 -22.74 11.13 35.81
CA SER A 215 -23.40 10.34 34.76
C SER A 215 -23.01 8.86 34.78
N GLN A 216 -23.84 8.00 34.16
CA GLN A 216 -23.53 6.57 34.00
C GLN A 216 -22.22 6.33 33.22
N LYS A 217 -21.89 7.20 32.27
CA LYS A 217 -20.63 7.16 31.50
C LYS A 217 -19.45 7.51 32.40
N ALA A 218 -19.56 8.57 33.20
CA ALA A 218 -18.53 8.96 34.17
C ALA A 218 -18.25 7.86 35.20
N MET A 219 -19.28 7.18 35.72
CA MET A 219 -19.11 6.04 36.63
C MET A 219 -18.35 4.87 35.97
N LYS A 220 -18.70 4.50 34.73
CA LYS A 220 -18.01 3.43 33.99
C LYS A 220 -16.54 3.78 33.72
N ASN A 221 -16.25 5.01 33.32
CA ASN A 221 -14.89 5.49 33.12
C ASN A 221 -14.10 5.47 34.43
N GLY A 222 -14.69 5.96 35.53
CA GLY A 222 -14.08 5.90 36.86
C GLY A 222 -13.78 4.48 37.33
N PHE A 223 -14.64 3.50 37.03
CA PHE A 223 -14.32 2.08 37.32
C PHE A 223 -13.12 1.58 36.54
N SER A 224 -12.99 1.95 35.27
CA SER A 224 -11.85 1.57 34.42
C SER A 224 -10.55 2.20 34.94
N GLU A 225 -10.61 3.47 35.32
CA GLU A 225 -9.48 4.20 35.90
C GLU A 225 -9.02 3.57 37.23
N LEU A 226 -9.96 3.29 38.15
CA LEU A 226 -9.66 2.63 39.42
C LEU A 226 -9.05 1.23 39.21
N LYS A 227 -9.56 0.46 38.24
CA LYS A 227 -8.98 -0.86 37.89
C LYS A 227 -7.56 -0.71 37.35
N THR A 228 -7.29 0.35 36.58
CA THR A 228 -5.95 0.65 36.04
C THR A 228 -4.99 1.08 37.15
N LYS A 229 -5.42 1.97 38.06
CA LYS A 229 -4.66 2.38 39.25
C LYS A 229 -4.31 1.17 40.12
N PHE A 230 -5.28 0.31 40.42
CA PHE A 230 -5.06 -0.94 41.15
C PHE A 230 -4.01 -1.83 40.48
N LYS A 231 -4.11 -2.06 39.16
CA LYS A 231 -3.14 -2.87 38.42
C LYS A 231 -1.73 -2.28 38.46
N LYS A 232 -1.60 -0.95 38.29
CA LYS A 232 -0.31 -0.24 38.33
C LYS A 232 0.32 -0.33 39.73
N ALA A 233 -0.45 -0.03 40.78
CA ALA A 233 0.01 -0.12 42.17
C ALA A 233 0.51 -1.54 42.52
N LEU A 234 -0.25 -2.57 42.13
CA LEU A 234 0.15 -3.96 42.35
C LEU A 234 1.38 -4.36 41.52
N ALA A 235 1.53 -3.83 40.31
CA ALA A 235 2.71 -4.08 39.48
C ALA A 235 3.97 -3.50 40.13
N ILE A 236 3.90 -2.27 40.65
CA ILE A 236 5.00 -1.62 41.38
C ILE A 236 5.36 -2.42 42.64
N LYS A 237 4.37 -2.77 43.48
CA LYS A 237 4.60 -3.53 44.71
C LYS A 237 5.26 -4.89 44.43
N LYS A 238 4.91 -5.53 43.32
CA LYS A 238 5.52 -6.82 42.91
C LYS A 238 7.03 -6.73 42.63
N PHE A 239 7.59 -5.56 42.35
CA PHE A 239 9.04 -5.38 42.20
C PHE A 239 9.78 -5.41 43.53
N GLU A 240 9.11 -5.40 44.69
CA GLU A 240 9.77 -5.59 45.98
C GLU A 240 10.22 -7.03 46.21
N SER A 241 9.67 -8.01 45.50
CA SER A 241 10.17 -9.39 45.50
C SER A 241 11.57 -9.40 44.86
N PRO A 242 12.64 -9.74 45.61
CA PRO A 242 13.98 -9.81 45.07
C PRO A 242 14.09 -10.72 43.84
N LYS A 243 13.37 -11.87 43.87
CA LYS A 243 13.35 -12.81 42.74
C LYS A 243 12.74 -12.19 41.48
N ARG A 244 11.66 -11.44 41.63
CA ARG A 244 10.99 -10.80 40.49
C ARG A 244 11.76 -9.60 39.98
N ALA A 245 12.27 -8.75 40.87
CA ALA A 245 13.11 -7.61 40.54
C ALA A 245 14.32 -8.04 39.71
N ASN A 246 15.04 -9.06 40.20
CA ASN A 246 16.24 -9.54 39.54
C ASN A 246 15.93 -10.21 38.18
N LYS A 247 14.84 -10.98 38.08
CA LYS A 247 14.39 -11.54 36.80
C LYS A 247 14.13 -10.45 35.74
N GLU A 248 13.44 -9.37 36.13
CA GLU A 248 13.16 -8.24 35.24
C GLU A 248 14.44 -7.46 34.90
N LEU A 249 15.37 -7.31 35.86
CA LEU A 249 16.67 -6.70 35.63
C LEU A 249 17.49 -7.48 34.60
N ILE A 250 17.58 -8.80 34.73
CA ILE A 250 18.26 -9.69 33.75
C ILE A 250 17.62 -9.54 32.37
N ALA A 251 16.28 -9.51 32.29
CA ALA A 251 15.57 -9.34 31.03
C ALA A 251 15.85 -7.98 30.40
N ASN A 252 15.86 -6.90 31.20
CA ASN A 252 16.18 -5.56 30.75
C ASN A 252 17.63 -5.45 30.27
N LYS A 253 18.60 -5.97 31.03
CA LYS A 253 20.02 -5.92 30.64
C LYS A 253 20.29 -6.72 29.37
N LYS A 254 19.65 -7.88 29.19
CA LYS A 254 19.69 -8.60 27.90
C LYS A 254 19.10 -7.77 26.74
N TYR A 255 18.02 -7.02 26.99
CA TYR A 255 17.43 -6.11 26.01
C TYR A 255 18.37 -4.94 25.68
N GLU A 256 18.96 -4.28 26.68
CA GLU A 256 19.88 -3.15 26.51
C GLU A 256 21.13 -3.55 25.71
N ILE A 257 21.76 -4.69 26.04
CA ILE A 257 22.91 -5.24 25.29
C ILE A 257 22.55 -5.53 23.82
N ARG A 258 21.33 -6.01 23.57
CA ARG A 258 20.92 -6.37 22.20
C ARG A 258 20.49 -5.16 21.39
N ASN A 259 19.55 -4.39 21.93
CA ASN A 259 18.81 -3.34 21.24
C ASN A 259 19.35 -1.93 21.53
N GLY A 260 19.81 -1.67 22.76
CA GLY A 260 20.47 -0.41 23.11
C GLY A 260 21.73 -0.20 22.27
N THR A 261 22.62 -1.19 22.24
CA THR A 261 23.82 -1.16 21.38
C THR A 261 23.46 -1.00 19.90
N LYS A 262 22.40 -1.66 19.43
CA LYS A 262 21.94 -1.51 18.03
C LYS A 262 21.45 -0.09 17.75
N ARG A 263 20.76 0.56 18.69
CA ARG A 263 20.34 1.97 18.56
C ARG A 263 21.55 2.90 18.47
N MET A 264 22.53 2.75 19.36
CA MET A 264 23.75 3.56 19.32
C MET A 264 24.53 3.36 18.00
N LEU A 265 24.61 2.11 17.52
CA LEU A 265 25.22 1.83 16.21
C LEU A 265 24.45 2.45 15.05
N ASN A 266 23.11 2.45 15.10
CA ASN A 266 22.31 3.12 14.08
C ASN A 266 22.55 4.64 14.06
N VAL A 267 22.77 5.27 15.22
CA VAL A 267 23.16 6.70 15.30
C VAL A 267 24.51 6.90 14.61
N LEU A 268 25.53 6.11 14.97
CA LEU A 268 26.85 6.18 14.33
C LEU A 268 26.75 5.99 12.80
N TYR A 269 26.00 5.00 12.32
CA TYR A 269 25.83 4.78 10.88
C TYR A 269 25.01 5.87 10.20
N ALA A 270 24.08 6.53 10.91
CA ALA A 270 23.36 7.68 10.40
C ALA A 270 24.29 8.89 10.24
N ASP A 271 25.16 9.15 11.21
CA ASP A 271 26.15 10.23 11.15
C ASP A 271 27.17 9.97 10.03
N ILE A 272 27.65 8.73 9.90
CA ILE A 272 28.50 8.31 8.77
C ILE A 272 27.78 8.52 7.43
N ALA A 273 26.49 8.16 7.35
CA ALA A 273 25.69 8.36 6.15
C ALA A 273 25.42 9.84 5.83
N ASP A 274 25.43 10.72 6.82
CA ASP A 274 25.32 12.17 6.62
C ASP A 274 26.62 12.75 6.06
N VAL A 275 27.76 12.39 6.64
CA VAL A 275 29.09 12.76 6.10
C VAL A 275 29.24 12.26 4.66
N ARG A 276 28.95 10.99 4.39
CA ARG A 276 29.01 10.43 3.03
C ARG A 276 28.12 11.16 2.02
N ARG A 277 26.99 11.72 2.48
CA ARG A 277 26.06 12.48 1.65
C ARG A 277 26.56 13.88 1.34
N LYS A 278 27.42 14.45 2.19
CA LYS A 278 28.03 15.78 2.05
C LYS A 278 29.39 15.75 1.36
N THR A 279 30.14 14.64 1.45
CA THR A 279 31.44 14.52 0.80
C THR A 279 31.29 14.02 -0.65
N PRO A 280 31.58 14.85 -1.67
CA PRO A 280 31.51 14.41 -3.07
C PRO A 280 32.57 13.34 -3.38
N MET A 281 32.54 12.79 -4.59
CA MET A 281 33.55 11.89 -5.11
C MET A 281 34.14 12.40 -6.42
N GLU A 282 35.45 12.25 -6.56
CA GLU A 282 36.10 12.52 -7.85
C GLU A 282 35.68 11.48 -8.88
N THR A 283 35.25 11.98 -10.04
CA THR A 283 34.75 11.14 -11.12
C THR A 283 35.41 11.52 -12.44
N LYS A 284 35.86 10.50 -13.16
CA LYS A 284 36.30 10.57 -14.57
C LYS A 284 35.18 10.15 -15.52
N LYS A 285 34.02 9.74 -14.98
CA LYS A 285 32.90 9.20 -15.75
C LYS A 285 32.11 10.31 -16.41
N GLN A 286 31.89 10.19 -17.71
CA GLN A 286 31.24 11.22 -18.53
C GLN A 286 29.84 10.82 -19.01
N SER A 287 29.56 9.52 -19.11
CA SER A 287 28.26 9.00 -19.58
C SER A 287 27.81 7.76 -18.80
N PRO A 288 26.48 7.51 -18.72
CA PRO A 288 25.92 6.37 -17.99
C PRO A 288 25.93 5.10 -18.85
N ILE A 289 27.12 4.65 -19.26
CA ILE A 289 27.29 3.51 -20.18
C ILE A 289 26.78 2.20 -19.55
N PHE A 290 26.93 2.02 -18.25
CA PHE A 290 26.55 0.75 -17.62
C PHE A 290 25.04 0.54 -17.68
N ALA A 291 24.22 1.58 -17.51
CA ALA A 291 22.77 1.49 -17.61
C ALA A 291 22.35 0.92 -18.97
N TYR A 292 22.94 1.42 -20.06
CA TYR A 292 22.61 0.96 -21.41
C TYR A 292 23.13 -0.46 -21.70
N LEU A 293 24.36 -0.78 -21.29
CA LEU A 293 24.94 -2.11 -21.51
C LEU A 293 24.25 -3.20 -20.68
N THR A 294 23.74 -2.88 -19.49
CA THR A 294 23.15 -3.86 -18.57
C THR A 294 21.63 -3.87 -18.58
N PHE A 295 20.97 -3.19 -19.50
CA PHE A 295 19.51 -3.00 -19.45
C PHE A 295 18.74 -4.32 -19.46
N LEU A 296 19.21 -5.32 -20.21
CA LEU A 296 18.56 -6.63 -20.32
C LEU A 296 18.68 -7.47 -19.05
N ILE A 297 19.72 -7.26 -18.24
CA ILE A 297 19.99 -8.10 -17.07
C ILE A 297 19.83 -7.25 -15.80
N PRO A 298 18.61 -7.13 -15.25
CA PRO A 298 18.38 -6.52 -13.95
C PRO A 298 19.36 -7.03 -12.89
N GLY A 299 20.02 -6.10 -12.20
CA GLY A 299 21.00 -6.40 -11.15
C GLY A 299 22.45 -6.28 -11.59
N LEU A 300 22.77 -6.49 -12.87
CA LEU A 300 24.14 -6.39 -13.37
C LEU A 300 24.68 -4.96 -13.27
N GLY A 301 23.89 -3.95 -13.63
CA GLY A 301 24.29 -2.54 -13.51
C GLY A 301 24.47 -2.08 -12.06
N GLN A 302 23.64 -2.55 -11.14
CA GLN A 302 23.79 -2.31 -9.70
C GLN A 302 25.06 -2.95 -9.16
N LEU A 303 25.41 -4.15 -9.65
CA LEU A 303 26.65 -4.85 -9.29
C LEU A 303 27.87 -4.05 -9.74
N LEU A 304 27.90 -3.60 -11.00
CA LEU A 304 28.97 -2.73 -11.54
C LEU A 304 29.05 -1.40 -10.79
N ASN A 305 27.93 -0.90 -10.27
CA ASN A 305 27.89 0.29 -9.44
C ASN A 305 28.30 0.06 -7.97
N LYS A 306 28.70 -1.15 -7.58
CA LYS A 306 29.08 -1.60 -6.22
C LYS A 306 27.92 -1.59 -5.21
N GLN A 307 26.68 -1.73 -5.68
CA GLN A 307 25.49 -1.82 -4.83
C GLN A 307 25.02 -3.28 -4.70
N TYR A 308 25.82 -4.11 -4.03
CA TYR A 308 25.65 -5.57 -3.98
C TYR A 308 24.28 -6.05 -3.50
N VAL A 309 23.71 -5.43 -2.46
CA VAL A 309 22.40 -5.84 -1.92
C VAL A 309 21.28 -5.54 -2.91
N LYS A 310 21.31 -4.35 -3.54
CA LYS A 310 20.35 -4.01 -4.61
C LYS A 310 20.52 -4.95 -5.81
N ALA A 311 21.76 -5.25 -6.19
CA ALA A 311 22.06 -6.18 -7.28
C ALA A 311 21.43 -7.54 -7.03
N ALA A 312 21.61 -8.11 -5.83
CA ALA A 312 21.00 -9.38 -5.44
C ALA A 312 19.47 -9.35 -5.54
N MET A 313 18.81 -8.26 -5.09
CA MET A 313 17.35 -8.11 -5.22
C MET A 313 16.90 -8.09 -6.68
N PHE A 314 17.61 -7.37 -7.56
CA PHE A 314 17.26 -7.32 -8.98
C PHE A 314 17.65 -8.61 -9.74
N PHE A 315 18.63 -9.38 -9.28
CA PHE A 315 18.90 -10.70 -9.84
C PHE A 315 17.75 -11.69 -9.60
N VAL A 316 17.03 -11.57 -8.48
CA VAL A 316 15.78 -12.33 -8.28
C VAL A 316 14.74 -11.96 -9.36
N ALA A 317 14.64 -10.68 -9.72
CA ALA A 317 13.80 -10.25 -10.84
C ALA A 317 14.27 -10.84 -12.18
N SER A 318 15.58 -10.89 -12.45
CA SER A 318 16.14 -11.55 -13.63
C SER A 318 15.78 -13.03 -13.70
N ILE A 319 15.83 -13.76 -12.57
CA ILE A 319 15.41 -15.16 -12.52
C ILE A 319 13.94 -15.28 -12.91
N PHE A 320 13.05 -14.46 -12.33
CA PHE A 320 11.64 -14.45 -12.70
C PHE A 320 11.42 -14.15 -14.19
N ILE A 321 12.11 -13.16 -14.74
CA ILE A 321 11.98 -12.77 -16.16
C ILE A 321 12.35 -13.93 -17.08
N TYR A 322 13.54 -14.50 -16.89
CA TYR A 322 14.11 -15.44 -17.85
C TYR A 322 13.71 -16.90 -17.62
N PHE A 323 13.35 -17.29 -16.40
CA PHE A 323 12.94 -18.66 -16.09
C PHE A 323 11.43 -18.84 -15.93
N ALA A 324 10.66 -17.77 -15.75
CA ALA A 324 9.20 -17.86 -15.63
C ALA A 324 8.48 -17.07 -16.73
N ALA A 325 8.65 -15.75 -16.78
CA ALA A 325 7.84 -14.89 -17.65
C ALA A 325 8.08 -15.15 -19.14
N VAL A 326 9.34 -15.15 -19.59
CA VAL A 326 9.69 -15.36 -21.00
C VAL A 326 9.35 -16.78 -21.48
N PRO A 327 9.73 -17.87 -20.78
CA PRO A 327 9.35 -19.22 -21.20
C PRO A 327 7.83 -19.41 -21.28
N TYR A 328 7.08 -18.95 -20.27
CA TYR A 328 5.62 -19.04 -20.27
C TYR A 328 4.99 -18.22 -21.40
N ALA A 329 5.54 -17.04 -21.71
CA ALA A 329 5.09 -16.24 -22.85
C ALA A 329 5.30 -16.94 -24.20
N LEU A 330 6.34 -17.77 -24.31
CA LEU A 330 6.65 -18.60 -25.48
C LEU A 330 5.90 -19.95 -25.49
N GLY A 331 5.07 -20.23 -24.47
CA GLY A 331 4.28 -21.46 -24.39
C GLY A 331 4.92 -22.59 -23.57
N TYR A 332 6.09 -22.39 -22.96
CA TYR A 332 6.73 -23.37 -22.10
C TYR A 332 6.16 -23.32 -20.67
N GLY A 333 5.67 -24.46 -20.18
CA GLY A 333 5.02 -24.55 -18.85
C GLY A 333 3.52 -24.24 -18.88
N ASN A 334 2.96 -23.96 -20.05
CA ASN A 334 1.53 -23.90 -20.32
C ASN A 334 0.89 -25.30 -20.24
N TYR A 335 -0.40 -25.36 -19.92
CA TYR A 335 -1.19 -26.59 -19.84
C TYR A 335 -1.52 -27.17 -21.21
N GLN A 336 -1.89 -26.34 -22.21
CA GLN A 336 -2.13 -26.80 -23.59
C GLN A 336 -1.16 -26.22 -24.63
N GLY A 337 -0.39 -25.20 -24.25
CA GLY A 337 0.68 -24.65 -25.08
C GLY A 337 0.24 -23.45 -25.93
N GLU A 338 1.24 -22.65 -26.36
CA GLU A 338 1.18 -21.46 -27.22
C GLU A 338 1.30 -20.08 -26.55
N GLY A 339 1.27 -19.96 -25.22
CA GLY A 339 1.59 -18.70 -24.52
C GLY A 339 0.83 -17.50 -25.12
N ILE A 340 1.54 -16.45 -25.52
CA ILE A 340 0.93 -15.27 -26.17
C ILE A 340 0.31 -15.62 -27.53
N ALA A 341 0.92 -16.52 -28.31
CA ALA A 341 0.41 -16.92 -29.62
C ALA A 341 -0.98 -17.59 -29.53
N GLY A 342 -1.29 -18.21 -28.38
CA GLY A 342 -2.60 -18.81 -28.12
C GLY A 342 -3.76 -17.81 -28.11
N LEU A 343 -3.49 -16.50 -27.89
CA LEU A 343 -4.49 -15.45 -28.05
C LEU A 343 -4.92 -15.28 -29.52
N ILE A 344 -4.02 -15.56 -30.45
CA ILE A 344 -4.29 -15.36 -31.87
C ILE A 344 -4.96 -16.62 -32.43
N SER A 345 -4.36 -17.78 -32.19
CA SER A 345 -4.82 -19.06 -32.76
C SER A 345 -6.13 -19.57 -32.14
N LEU A 346 -6.39 -19.30 -30.85
CA LEU A 346 -7.50 -19.90 -30.10
C LEU A 346 -7.64 -21.42 -30.30
N ALA A 347 -6.52 -22.14 -30.38
CA ALA A 347 -6.46 -23.58 -30.67
C ALA A 347 -6.98 -24.01 -32.06
N GLU A 348 -6.98 -23.09 -33.04
CA GLU A 348 -7.25 -23.40 -34.44
C GLU A 348 -6.26 -24.46 -34.97
N GLY A 349 -6.78 -25.49 -35.64
CA GLY A 349 -5.95 -26.63 -36.10
C GLY A 349 -5.41 -27.56 -34.99
N GLY A 350 -5.62 -27.24 -33.71
CA GLY A 350 -5.15 -28.03 -32.57
C GLY A 350 -5.91 -29.33 -32.32
N ALA A 351 -5.39 -30.18 -31.41
CA ALA A 351 -6.00 -31.47 -31.06
C ALA A 351 -7.46 -31.34 -30.58
N ARG A 352 -8.23 -32.43 -30.64
CA ARG A 352 -9.65 -32.43 -30.21
C ARG A 352 -9.84 -32.08 -28.72
N ILE A 353 -8.84 -32.35 -27.90
CA ILE A 353 -8.85 -32.02 -26.46
C ILE A 353 -8.52 -30.56 -26.15
N HIS A 354 -8.01 -29.81 -27.14
CA HIS A 354 -7.66 -28.40 -26.96
C HIS A 354 -8.92 -27.54 -26.87
N LYS A 355 -8.95 -26.63 -25.89
CA LYS A 355 -10.06 -25.72 -25.65
C LYS A 355 -9.61 -24.28 -25.89
N SER A 356 -10.31 -23.56 -26.77
CA SER A 356 -10.00 -22.16 -27.10
C SER A 356 -9.97 -21.25 -25.86
N LEU A 357 -10.80 -21.53 -24.85
CA LEU A 357 -10.84 -20.79 -23.59
C LEU A 357 -9.53 -20.90 -22.80
N ILE A 358 -8.89 -22.08 -22.81
CA ILE A 358 -7.63 -22.30 -22.08
C ILE A 358 -6.51 -21.48 -22.73
N PHE A 359 -6.40 -21.53 -24.06
CA PHE A 359 -5.43 -20.76 -24.84
C PHE A 359 -5.59 -19.26 -24.59
N MET A 360 -6.83 -18.78 -24.52
CA MET A 360 -7.12 -17.39 -24.20
C MET A 360 -6.63 -17.00 -22.80
N ILE A 361 -6.98 -17.78 -21.76
CA ILE A 361 -6.59 -17.49 -20.38
C ILE A 361 -5.08 -17.54 -20.20
N GLU A 362 -4.42 -18.55 -20.75
CA GLU A 362 -2.97 -18.68 -20.70
C GLU A 362 -2.25 -17.55 -21.43
N GLY A 363 -2.77 -17.13 -22.58
CA GLY A 363 -2.26 -15.98 -23.30
C GLY A 363 -2.42 -14.66 -22.53
N ILE A 364 -3.52 -14.48 -21.81
CA ILE A 364 -3.71 -13.33 -20.91
C ILE A 364 -2.69 -13.36 -19.76
N ILE A 365 -2.49 -14.53 -19.14
CA ILE A 365 -1.50 -14.69 -18.06
C ILE A 365 -0.09 -14.40 -18.60
N ALA A 366 0.24 -14.89 -19.79
CA ALA A 366 1.50 -14.62 -20.47
C ALA A 366 1.72 -13.12 -20.74
N LEU A 367 0.69 -12.41 -21.19
CA LEU A 367 0.73 -10.95 -21.36
C LEU A 367 1.02 -10.25 -20.01
N PHE A 368 0.34 -10.66 -18.94
CA PHE A 368 0.55 -10.11 -17.60
C PHE A 368 1.99 -10.32 -17.12
N LEU A 369 2.50 -11.54 -17.20
CA LEU A 369 3.87 -11.88 -16.81
C LEU A 369 4.90 -11.09 -17.64
N SER A 370 4.62 -10.89 -18.93
CA SER A 370 5.47 -10.09 -19.83
C SER A 370 5.48 -8.61 -19.46
N ILE A 371 4.32 -8.01 -19.15
CA ILE A 371 4.22 -6.62 -18.69
C ILE A 371 5.00 -6.43 -17.38
N ILE A 372 4.91 -7.39 -16.46
CA ILE A 372 5.67 -7.36 -15.19
C ILE A 372 7.16 -7.45 -15.47
N ALA A 373 7.58 -8.36 -16.35
CA ALA A 373 8.98 -8.52 -16.74
C ALA A 373 9.55 -7.21 -17.31
N ILE A 374 8.82 -6.57 -18.23
CA ILE A 374 9.19 -5.27 -18.80
C ILE A 374 9.24 -4.19 -17.70
N GLY A 375 8.25 -4.15 -16.81
CA GLY A 375 8.23 -3.20 -15.68
C GLY A 375 9.45 -3.34 -14.77
N LEU A 376 9.84 -4.57 -14.43
CA LEU A 376 11.04 -4.85 -13.61
C LEU A 376 12.33 -4.44 -14.32
N ILE A 377 12.43 -4.67 -15.64
CA ILE A 377 13.54 -4.21 -16.48
C ILE A 377 13.63 -2.68 -16.45
N VAL A 378 12.51 -1.98 -16.67
CA VAL A 378 12.46 -0.51 -16.67
C VAL A 378 12.82 0.08 -15.30
N VAL A 379 12.31 -0.50 -14.21
CA VAL A 379 12.64 -0.07 -12.85
C VAL A 379 14.14 -0.27 -12.57
N SER A 380 14.70 -1.42 -12.93
CA SER A 380 16.12 -1.70 -12.75
C SER A 380 16.99 -0.73 -13.57
N PHE A 381 16.66 -0.53 -14.85
CA PHE A 381 17.34 0.40 -15.74
C PHE A 381 17.31 1.84 -15.20
N ASN A 382 16.14 2.32 -14.76
CA ASN A 382 15.99 3.67 -14.21
C ASN A 382 16.80 3.87 -12.92
N ASP A 383 16.90 2.85 -12.05
CA ASP A 383 17.76 2.89 -10.86
C ASP A 383 19.25 3.01 -11.24
N VAL A 384 19.75 2.18 -12.17
CA VAL A 384 21.14 2.27 -12.66
C VAL A 384 21.43 3.61 -13.31
N LEU A 385 20.54 4.07 -14.18
CA LEU A 385 20.66 5.34 -14.90
C LEU A 385 20.71 6.53 -13.94
N LYS A 386 19.86 6.53 -12.91
CA LYS A 386 19.86 7.56 -11.87
C LYS A 386 21.17 7.57 -11.10
N VAL A 387 21.64 6.39 -10.66
CA VAL A 387 22.90 6.27 -9.91
C VAL A 387 24.10 6.71 -10.75
N GLU A 388 24.17 6.35 -12.03
CA GLU A 388 25.27 6.79 -12.90
C GLU A 388 25.23 8.28 -13.19
N LYS A 389 24.06 8.87 -13.42
CA LYS A 389 23.92 10.34 -13.57
C LYS A 389 24.39 11.06 -12.30
N GLN A 390 24.04 10.54 -11.13
CA GLN A 390 24.52 11.05 -9.85
C GLN A 390 26.04 10.91 -9.71
N LYS A 391 26.63 9.77 -10.08
CA LYS A 391 28.09 9.58 -10.09
C LYS A 391 28.82 10.57 -11.00
N ILE A 392 28.25 10.93 -12.15
CA ILE A 392 28.82 11.93 -13.08
C ILE A 392 28.86 13.32 -12.43
N LEU A 393 27.90 13.63 -11.56
CA LEU A 393 27.87 14.87 -10.77
C LEU A 393 28.81 14.84 -9.56
N GLY A 394 29.49 13.72 -9.29
CA GLY A 394 30.30 13.54 -8.08
C GLY A 394 29.50 13.07 -6.86
N ILE A 395 28.23 12.69 -7.02
CA ILE A 395 27.42 12.18 -5.92
C ILE A 395 27.73 10.69 -5.70
N ARG A 396 28.00 10.31 -4.45
CA ARG A 396 28.32 8.94 -4.08
C ARG A 396 27.10 8.02 -4.15
N PRO A 397 27.24 6.77 -4.63
CA PRO A 397 26.15 5.79 -4.58
C PRO A 397 25.75 5.48 -3.16
N LYS A 398 24.45 5.39 -2.95
CA LYS A 398 23.92 5.08 -1.63
C LYS A 398 24.37 3.70 -1.18
N ASN A 399 24.86 3.62 0.05
CA ASN A 399 25.19 2.34 0.67
C ASN A 399 23.90 1.59 1.09
N TRP A 400 24.05 0.38 1.63
CA TRP A 400 22.90 -0.40 2.08
C TRP A 400 22.14 0.26 3.23
N PHE A 401 22.84 0.90 4.17
CA PHE A 401 22.22 1.57 5.31
C PHE A 401 21.33 2.73 4.86
N GLU A 402 21.85 3.59 3.98
CA GLU A 402 21.14 4.72 3.37
C GLU A 402 19.94 4.24 2.54
N THR A 403 20.13 3.20 1.73
CA THR A 403 19.05 2.60 0.92
C THR A 403 17.95 2.06 1.81
N ARG A 404 18.30 1.30 2.85
CA ARG A 404 17.35 0.73 3.80
C ARG A 404 16.61 1.83 4.56
N SER A 405 17.33 2.86 5.03
CA SER A 405 16.72 3.99 5.75
C SER A 405 15.67 4.69 4.90
N GLY A 406 16.00 4.99 3.63
CA GLY A 406 15.06 5.60 2.68
C GLY A 406 13.83 4.71 2.42
N ILE A 407 14.03 3.40 2.24
CA ILE A 407 12.91 2.45 2.08
C ILE A 407 12.03 2.44 3.34
N THR A 408 12.60 2.47 4.54
CA THR A 408 11.81 2.42 5.78
C THR A 408 11.09 3.71 6.12
N GLN A 409 11.62 4.87 5.72
CA GLN A 409 11.04 6.18 6.04
C GLN A 409 10.02 6.64 5.00
N GLU A 410 10.37 6.55 3.71
CA GLU A 410 9.54 7.06 2.61
C GLU A 410 8.89 5.93 1.80
N GLY A 411 9.59 4.81 1.64
CA GLY A 411 9.17 3.70 0.78
C GLY A 411 8.26 2.65 1.43
N PHE A 412 8.07 2.72 2.75
CA PHE A 412 7.44 1.63 3.51
C PHE A 412 5.97 1.39 3.12
N PRO A 413 5.12 2.41 2.95
CA PRO A 413 3.74 2.21 2.51
C PRO A 413 3.68 1.48 1.16
N TYR A 414 4.52 1.87 0.20
CA TYR A 414 4.57 1.26 -1.12
C TYR A 414 5.04 -0.20 -1.07
N LEU A 415 6.08 -0.49 -0.28
CA LEU A 415 6.63 -1.84 -0.16
C LEU A 415 5.63 -2.83 0.42
N VAL A 416 4.84 -2.39 1.41
CA VAL A 416 3.83 -3.24 2.07
C VAL A 416 2.56 -3.37 1.22
N SER A 417 2.14 -2.31 0.54
CA SER A 417 0.93 -2.33 -0.29
C SER A 417 1.13 -3.02 -1.64
N PHE A 418 2.35 -3.04 -2.19
CA PHE A 418 2.61 -3.57 -3.53
C PHE A 418 2.19 -5.04 -3.72
N PRO A 419 2.52 -6.01 -2.83
CA PRO A 419 2.12 -7.40 -3.02
C PRO A 419 0.60 -7.60 -3.00
N ALA A 420 -0.11 -6.91 -2.10
CA ALA A 420 -1.56 -6.99 -2.02
C ALA A 420 -2.22 -6.40 -3.26
N LEU A 421 -1.82 -5.18 -3.65
CA LEU A 421 -2.30 -4.53 -4.87
C LEU A 421 -2.02 -5.39 -6.10
N PHE A 422 -0.83 -5.98 -6.18
CA PHE A 422 -0.43 -6.86 -7.26
C PHE A 422 -1.36 -8.07 -7.40
N VAL A 423 -1.56 -8.84 -6.33
CA VAL A 423 -2.42 -10.02 -6.34
C VAL A 423 -3.87 -9.63 -6.67
N THR A 424 -4.35 -8.52 -6.10
CA THR A 424 -5.69 -8.01 -6.39
C THR A 424 -5.86 -7.63 -7.86
N VAL A 425 -4.93 -6.85 -8.43
CA VAL A 425 -4.97 -6.45 -9.85
C VAL A 425 -4.90 -7.68 -10.74
N PHE A 426 -4.02 -8.65 -10.44
CA PHE A 426 -3.89 -9.87 -11.22
C PHE A 426 -5.19 -10.69 -11.22
N ILE A 427 -5.74 -11.00 -10.04
CA ILE A 427 -6.97 -11.81 -9.90
C ILE A 427 -8.19 -11.12 -10.52
N VAL A 428 -8.26 -9.78 -10.45
CA VAL A 428 -9.38 -9.01 -11.03
C VAL A 428 -9.24 -8.87 -12.54
N MET A 429 -8.04 -8.56 -13.05
CA MET A 429 -7.87 -8.23 -14.45
C MET A 429 -7.92 -9.45 -15.38
N VAL A 430 -7.48 -10.63 -14.94
CA VAL A 430 -7.51 -11.84 -15.79
C VAL A 430 -8.95 -12.19 -16.23
N PRO A 431 -9.95 -12.30 -15.32
CA PRO A 431 -11.34 -12.50 -15.71
C PRO A 431 -11.90 -11.35 -16.56
N VAL A 432 -11.57 -10.09 -16.22
CA VAL A 432 -12.04 -8.91 -16.97
C VAL A 432 -11.55 -8.96 -18.42
N LEU A 433 -10.26 -9.19 -18.64
CA LEU A 433 -9.71 -9.32 -19.99
C LEU A 433 -10.29 -10.54 -20.71
N THR A 434 -10.52 -11.65 -20.02
CA THR A 434 -11.18 -12.82 -20.61
C THR A 434 -12.60 -12.48 -21.07
N THR A 435 -13.39 -11.78 -20.26
CA THR A 435 -14.73 -11.33 -20.66
C THR A 435 -14.67 -10.35 -21.84
N VAL A 436 -13.72 -9.41 -21.83
CA VAL A 436 -13.51 -8.51 -22.97
C VAL A 436 -13.19 -9.31 -24.23
N LEU A 437 -12.24 -10.23 -24.18
CA LEU A 437 -11.85 -11.03 -25.34
C LEU A 437 -12.98 -11.95 -25.83
N LEU A 438 -13.68 -12.64 -24.93
CA LEU A 438 -14.84 -13.47 -25.26
C LEU A 438 -15.95 -12.69 -25.96
N SER A 439 -16.11 -11.41 -25.68
CA SER A 439 -17.11 -10.58 -26.37
C SER A 439 -16.87 -10.44 -27.87
N PHE A 440 -15.63 -10.67 -28.34
CA PHE A 440 -15.25 -10.63 -29.76
C PHE A 440 -15.18 -12.02 -30.42
N THR A 441 -15.65 -13.08 -29.76
CA THR A 441 -15.63 -14.45 -30.30
C THR A 441 -17.03 -14.99 -30.61
N ASN A 442 -17.13 -16.13 -31.28
CA ASN A 442 -18.40 -16.82 -31.53
C ASN A 442 -18.75 -17.88 -30.48
N MET A 443 -18.25 -17.79 -29.24
CA MET A 443 -18.51 -18.79 -28.20
C MET A 443 -20.01 -18.82 -27.82
N GLY A 444 -20.68 -19.90 -28.22
CA GLY A 444 -22.09 -20.15 -27.99
C GLY A 444 -22.37 -21.65 -27.82
N PRO A 445 -23.64 -22.08 -27.80
CA PRO A 445 -24.01 -23.47 -27.50
C PRO A 445 -23.30 -24.52 -28.36
N GLN A 446 -23.12 -24.22 -29.65
CA GLN A 446 -22.50 -25.15 -30.61
C GLN A 446 -20.96 -25.04 -30.70
N THR A 447 -20.37 -24.03 -30.08
CA THR A 447 -18.94 -23.66 -30.19
C THR A 447 -18.26 -23.54 -28.82
N GLN A 448 -18.78 -24.26 -27.81
CA GLN A 448 -18.26 -24.18 -26.43
C GLN A 448 -16.80 -24.61 -26.30
N SER A 449 -16.36 -25.61 -27.05
CA SER A 449 -14.98 -26.12 -26.95
C SER A 449 -14.01 -25.40 -27.88
N LYS A 450 -14.44 -25.13 -29.11
CA LYS A 450 -13.66 -24.44 -30.14
C LYS A 450 -14.45 -23.25 -30.67
N PHE A 451 -13.92 -22.06 -30.44
CA PHE A 451 -14.49 -20.80 -30.92
C PHE A 451 -13.41 -19.96 -31.61
N THR A 452 -13.86 -19.04 -32.45
CA THR A 452 -13.02 -18.19 -33.30
C THR A 452 -13.37 -16.72 -33.10
N TRP A 453 -12.48 -15.84 -33.54
CA TRP A 453 -12.70 -14.41 -33.54
C TRP A 453 -13.74 -14.01 -34.60
N VAL A 454 -14.74 -13.22 -34.19
CA VAL A 454 -15.78 -12.65 -35.08
C VAL A 454 -15.81 -11.12 -35.04
N GLY A 455 -14.85 -10.51 -34.35
CA GLY A 455 -14.78 -9.07 -34.19
C GLY A 455 -16.02 -8.51 -33.49
N VAL A 456 -16.64 -7.47 -34.05
CA VAL A 456 -17.72 -6.71 -33.39
C VAL A 456 -19.13 -7.28 -33.63
N GLU A 457 -19.24 -8.49 -34.18
CA GLU A 457 -20.52 -9.09 -34.58
C GLU A 457 -21.52 -9.22 -33.42
N ASN A 458 -21.07 -9.62 -32.23
CA ASN A 458 -21.95 -9.71 -31.06
C ASN A 458 -22.54 -8.35 -30.66
N TYR A 459 -21.74 -7.27 -30.76
CA TYR A 459 -22.21 -5.92 -30.49
C TYR A 459 -23.22 -5.45 -31.53
N LYS A 460 -23.01 -5.76 -32.82
CA LYS A 460 -23.99 -5.46 -33.88
C LYS A 460 -25.33 -6.16 -33.61
N ARG A 461 -25.30 -7.44 -33.24
CA ARG A 461 -26.52 -8.22 -32.92
C ARG A 461 -27.32 -7.61 -31.78
N ILE A 462 -26.64 -7.19 -30.71
CA ILE A 462 -27.28 -6.51 -29.56
C ILE A 462 -27.87 -5.17 -30.00
N PHE A 463 -27.11 -4.35 -30.72
CA PHE A 463 -27.52 -3.00 -31.09
C PHE A 463 -28.69 -2.99 -32.07
N LEU A 464 -28.66 -3.88 -33.07
CA LEU A 464 -29.70 -4.04 -34.08
C LEU A 464 -30.91 -4.85 -33.57
N GLY A 465 -30.88 -5.34 -32.33
CA GLY A 465 -31.96 -6.15 -31.78
C GLY A 465 -32.15 -7.50 -32.50
N GLN A 466 -31.10 -8.03 -33.12
CA GLN A 466 -31.15 -9.23 -33.94
C GLN A 466 -30.94 -10.50 -33.11
N GLY A 467 -31.64 -11.56 -33.50
CA GLY A 467 -31.60 -12.85 -32.82
C GLY A 467 -32.29 -12.83 -31.44
N LEU A 468 -32.44 -14.03 -30.86
CA LEU A 468 -33.20 -14.24 -29.63
C LEU A 468 -32.64 -13.45 -28.43
N ALA A 469 -31.34 -13.15 -28.43
CA ALA A 469 -30.69 -12.41 -27.36
C ALA A 469 -30.68 -10.88 -27.57
N GLY A 470 -30.54 -10.41 -28.82
CA GLY A 470 -30.55 -8.98 -29.13
C GLY A 470 -31.93 -8.35 -28.95
N SER A 471 -32.99 -9.04 -29.37
CA SER A 471 -34.37 -8.53 -29.31
C SER A 471 -34.84 -8.24 -27.89
N THR A 472 -34.39 -9.04 -26.93
CA THR A 472 -34.81 -8.95 -25.53
C THR A 472 -33.98 -7.93 -24.72
N PHE A 473 -32.76 -7.63 -25.17
CA PHE A 473 -31.81 -6.76 -24.46
C PHE A 473 -32.40 -5.38 -24.10
N TRP A 474 -32.98 -4.67 -25.07
CA TRP A 474 -33.49 -3.31 -24.86
C TRP A 474 -34.67 -3.26 -23.88
N LEU A 475 -35.54 -4.28 -23.90
CA LEU A 475 -36.65 -4.41 -22.97
C LEU A 475 -36.15 -4.56 -21.52
N ILE A 476 -35.13 -5.40 -21.33
CA ILE A 476 -34.52 -5.64 -20.02
C ILE A 476 -33.71 -4.43 -19.57
N LEU A 477 -32.97 -3.77 -20.47
CA LEU A 477 -32.23 -2.55 -20.16
C LEU A 477 -33.17 -1.45 -19.66
N PHE A 478 -34.29 -1.22 -20.36
CA PHE A 478 -35.28 -0.22 -19.96
C PHE A 478 -35.85 -0.52 -18.57
N TRP A 479 -36.22 -1.79 -18.31
CA TRP A 479 -36.67 -2.20 -16.99
C TRP A 479 -35.55 -2.05 -15.92
N THR A 480 -34.31 -2.39 -16.25
CA THR A 480 -33.17 -2.25 -15.33
C THR A 480 -32.94 -0.80 -14.93
N VAL A 481 -33.09 0.15 -15.86
CA VAL A 481 -33.02 1.59 -15.55
C VAL A 481 -34.16 2.02 -14.63
N ILE A 482 -35.40 1.63 -14.94
CA ILE A 482 -36.57 1.93 -14.08
C ILE A 482 -36.39 1.36 -12.69
N TRP A 483 -36.00 0.08 -12.60
CA TRP A 483 -35.67 -0.61 -11.36
C TRP A 483 -34.65 0.19 -10.55
N THR A 484 -33.53 0.53 -11.19
CA THR A 484 -32.41 1.21 -10.54
C THR A 484 -32.84 2.56 -10.01
N LEU A 485 -33.58 3.35 -10.79
CA LEU A 485 -34.09 4.64 -10.33
C LEU A 485 -35.12 4.50 -9.22
N ALA A 486 -36.14 3.65 -9.40
CA ALA A 486 -37.23 3.50 -8.45
C ALA A 486 -36.77 2.88 -7.12
N ALA A 487 -36.11 1.73 -7.16
CA ALA A 487 -35.68 1.00 -5.96
C ALA A 487 -34.60 1.77 -5.17
N THR A 488 -33.63 2.36 -5.87
CA THR A 488 -32.56 3.13 -5.20
C THR A 488 -33.10 4.42 -4.62
N THR A 489 -33.91 5.19 -5.37
CA THR A 489 -34.49 6.43 -4.86
C THR A 489 -35.39 6.17 -3.67
N LEU A 490 -36.18 5.09 -3.70
CA LEU A 490 -37.01 4.69 -2.57
C LEU A 490 -36.16 4.34 -1.34
N ALA A 491 -35.10 3.54 -1.51
CA ALA A 491 -34.17 3.21 -0.43
C ALA A 491 -33.50 4.45 0.17
N ILE A 492 -33.06 5.38 -0.70
CA ILE A 492 -32.44 6.64 -0.28
C ILE A 492 -33.43 7.48 0.51
N LEU A 493 -34.64 7.68 -0.03
CA LEU A 493 -35.67 8.49 0.59
C LEU A 493 -36.04 7.95 1.97
N ILE A 494 -36.33 6.66 2.08
CA ILE A 494 -36.67 6.03 3.37
C ILE A 494 -35.49 6.14 4.35
N GLY A 495 -34.29 5.74 3.93
CA GLY A 495 -33.12 5.74 4.82
C GLY A 495 -32.74 7.14 5.31
N PHE A 496 -32.82 8.13 4.42
CA PHE A 496 -32.55 9.54 4.73
C PHE A 496 -33.59 10.13 5.70
N LEU A 497 -34.88 9.89 5.44
CA LEU A 497 -35.96 10.33 6.33
C LEU A 497 -35.83 9.70 7.71
N LEU A 498 -35.62 8.39 7.78
CA LEU A 498 -35.40 7.68 9.05
C LEU A 498 -34.18 8.23 9.80
N ALA A 499 -33.10 8.58 9.10
CA ALA A 499 -31.89 9.13 9.70
C ALA A 499 -32.13 10.50 10.33
N ILE A 500 -32.82 11.41 9.60
CA ILE A 500 -33.21 12.72 10.13
C ILE A 500 -34.08 12.57 11.37
N ILE A 501 -35.10 11.72 11.30
CA ILE A 501 -36.02 11.46 12.42
C ILE A 501 -35.23 10.92 13.62
N ALA A 502 -34.42 9.87 13.43
CA ALA A 502 -33.67 9.24 14.51
C ALA A 502 -32.54 10.11 15.09
N ASN A 503 -32.13 11.17 14.39
CA ASN A 503 -31.14 12.11 14.89
C ASN A 503 -31.75 13.29 15.65
N ASN A 504 -33.03 13.60 15.45
CA ASN A 504 -33.73 14.69 16.13
C ASN A 504 -33.75 14.51 17.66
N GLU A 505 -33.35 15.54 18.43
CA GLU A 505 -33.30 15.56 19.90
C GLU A 505 -34.61 15.25 20.59
N ARG A 506 -35.75 15.57 19.97
CA ARG A 506 -37.09 15.34 20.52
C ARG A 506 -37.51 13.88 20.59
N ILE A 507 -36.82 12.98 19.89
CA ILE A 507 -37.17 11.56 19.87
C ILE A 507 -36.67 10.87 21.15
N ILE A 508 -37.61 10.38 21.94
CA ILE A 508 -37.35 9.54 23.12
C ILE A 508 -37.09 8.10 22.65
N GLY A 509 -36.12 7.40 23.25
CA GLY A 509 -35.83 6.01 22.91
C GLY A 509 -35.01 5.80 21.63
N LYS A 510 -34.25 6.80 21.16
CA LYS A 510 -33.44 6.76 19.92
C LYS A 510 -32.69 5.45 19.67
N LYS A 511 -32.12 4.85 20.73
CA LYS A 511 -31.37 3.58 20.61
C LYS A 511 -32.23 2.42 20.14
N PHE A 512 -33.46 2.33 20.62
CA PHE A 512 -34.40 1.28 20.23
C PHE A 512 -34.77 1.39 18.76
N PHE A 513 -35.20 2.59 18.32
CA PHE A 513 -35.54 2.84 16.92
C PHE A 513 -34.34 2.65 15.99
N ARG A 514 -33.14 3.14 16.36
CA ARG A 514 -31.90 2.90 15.59
C ARG A 514 -31.62 1.41 15.41
N THR A 515 -31.81 0.60 16.45
CA THR A 515 -31.65 -0.85 16.34
C THR A 515 -32.64 -1.43 15.33
N ILE A 516 -33.93 -1.08 15.43
CA ILE A 516 -34.97 -1.58 14.52
C ILE A 516 -34.66 -1.20 13.07
N TYR A 517 -34.30 0.05 12.80
CA TYR A 517 -34.02 0.52 11.44
C TYR A 517 -32.77 -0.11 10.81
N LEU A 518 -31.85 -0.64 11.64
CA LEU A 518 -30.67 -1.37 11.18
C LEU A 518 -30.90 -2.87 11.01
N LEU A 519 -31.99 -3.43 11.55
CA LEU A 519 -32.31 -4.86 11.42
C LEU A 519 -32.30 -5.39 9.99
N PRO A 520 -32.83 -4.68 8.96
CA PRO A 520 -32.85 -5.18 7.59
C PRO A 520 -31.44 -5.47 7.04
N TRP A 521 -30.43 -4.73 7.52
CA TRP A 521 -29.03 -4.93 7.13
C TRP A 521 -28.27 -5.89 8.05
N ALA A 522 -28.73 -6.04 9.30
CA ALA A 522 -28.13 -6.98 10.25
C ALA A 522 -28.41 -8.45 9.91
N VAL A 523 -29.56 -8.73 9.27
CA VAL A 523 -29.91 -10.06 8.78
C VAL A 523 -29.33 -10.26 7.37
N PRO A 524 -28.71 -11.41 7.06
CA PRO A 524 -28.21 -11.68 5.71
C PRO A 524 -29.32 -11.57 4.65
N ALA A 525 -29.12 -10.71 3.65
CA ALA A 525 -30.13 -10.36 2.67
C ALA A 525 -30.71 -11.59 1.93
N PHE A 526 -29.90 -12.60 1.62
CA PHE A 526 -30.37 -13.79 0.90
C PHE A 526 -31.47 -14.55 1.68
N ILE A 527 -31.33 -14.69 3.00
CA ILE A 527 -32.34 -15.34 3.86
C ILE A 527 -33.61 -14.51 3.82
N THR A 528 -33.49 -13.19 3.96
CA THR A 528 -34.63 -12.28 3.98
C THR A 528 -35.38 -12.29 2.66
N ILE A 529 -34.68 -12.26 1.52
CA ILE A 529 -35.30 -12.32 0.19
C ILE A 529 -36.04 -13.66 0.01
N MET A 530 -35.41 -14.78 0.37
CA MET A 530 -36.05 -16.10 0.29
C MET A 530 -37.25 -16.23 1.23
N PHE A 531 -37.17 -15.64 2.42
CA PHE A 531 -38.29 -15.57 3.35
C PHE A 531 -39.48 -14.83 2.74
N PHE A 532 -39.27 -13.62 2.20
CA PHE A 532 -40.34 -12.88 1.53
C PHE A 532 -40.84 -13.60 0.27
N SER A 533 -39.98 -14.28 -0.48
CA SER A 533 -40.35 -15.13 -1.60
C SER A 533 -41.36 -16.23 -1.20
N ILE A 534 -41.16 -16.88 -0.06
CA ILE A 534 -42.09 -17.89 0.47
C ILE A 534 -43.39 -17.23 0.95
N MET A 535 -43.28 -16.11 1.66
CA MET A 535 -44.43 -15.37 2.20
C MET A 535 -45.36 -14.81 1.10
N PHE A 536 -44.81 -14.45 -0.06
CA PHE A 536 -45.56 -14.00 -1.24
C PHE A 536 -45.88 -15.14 -2.24
N SER A 537 -45.72 -16.40 -1.84
CA SER A 537 -46.27 -17.52 -2.63
C SER A 537 -47.80 -17.47 -2.66
N PRO A 538 -48.48 -18.15 -3.61
CA PRO A 538 -49.96 -18.10 -3.71
C PRO A 538 -50.69 -18.49 -2.42
N ARG A 539 -50.10 -19.33 -1.57
CA ARG A 539 -50.63 -19.70 -0.25
C ARG A 539 -49.76 -19.16 0.90
N GLY A 540 -48.88 -18.22 0.62
CA GLY A 540 -47.99 -17.63 1.61
C GLY A 540 -48.77 -16.72 2.56
N ALA A 541 -48.25 -16.55 3.78
CA ALA A 541 -48.95 -15.82 4.81
C ALA A 541 -49.17 -14.33 4.46
N LEU A 542 -48.25 -13.67 3.74
CA LEU A 542 -48.47 -12.27 3.31
C LEU A 542 -49.55 -12.18 2.23
N THR A 543 -49.58 -13.13 1.29
CA THR A 543 -50.66 -13.22 0.30
C THR A 543 -52.01 -13.37 1.01
N GLN A 544 -52.16 -14.37 1.90
CA GLN A 544 -53.40 -14.60 2.64
C GLN A 544 -53.83 -13.38 3.48
N ILE A 545 -52.89 -12.69 4.15
CA ILE A 545 -53.20 -11.48 4.92
C ILE A 545 -53.75 -10.38 4.01
N ILE A 546 -53.14 -10.15 2.85
CA ILE A 546 -53.60 -9.14 1.89
C ILE A 546 -54.99 -9.51 1.36
N GLU A 547 -55.22 -10.78 1.02
CA GLU A 547 -56.51 -11.27 0.53
C GLU A 547 -57.61 -11.10 1.59
N ASN A 548 -57.33 -11.44 2.84
CA ASN A 548 -58.30 -11.31 3.94
C ASN A 548 -58.65 -9.85 4.27
N ILE A 549 -57.70 -8.92 4.12
CA ILE A 549 -57.93 -7.50 4.41
C ILE A 549 -58.61 -6.79 3.23
N THR A 550 -58.18 -7.09 2.00
CA THR A 550 -58.62 -6.36 0.80
C THR A 550 -59.79 -7.03 0.06
N GLY A 551 -60.06 -8.31 0.34
CA GLY A 551 -61.03 -9.12 -0.39
C GLY A 551 -60.60 -9.51 -1.82
N ILE A 552 -59.40 -9.12 -2.24
CA ILE A 552 -58.88 -9.33 -3.61
C ILE A 552 -57.80 -10.40 -3.58
N SER A 553 -57.90 -11.42 -4.45
CA SER A 553 -56.82 -12.39 -4.61
C SER A 553 -55.61 -11.77 -5.32
N VAL A 554 -54.48 -11.63 -4.61
CA VAL A 554 -53.28 -10.97 -5.12
C VAL A 554 -52.18 -11.99 -5.36
N VAL A 555 -52.09 -12.49 -6.60
CA VAL A 555 -51.05 -13.47 -6.94
C VAL A 555 -49.77 -12.78 -7.41
N VAL A 556 -49.01 -12.25 -6.45
CA VAL A 556 -47.80 -11.42 -6.65
C VAL A 556 -46.84 -12.03 -7.67
N LYS A 557 -46.50 -13.33 -7.52
CA LYS A 557 -45.48 -14.02 -8.32
C LYS A 557 -45.86 -14.30 -9.78
N TYR A 558 -47.14 -14.30 -10.13
CA TYR A 558 -47.60 -14.54 -11.52
C TYR A 558 -47.94 -13.25 -12.27
N SER A 559 -48.03 -12.11 -11.57
CA SER A 559 -48.26 -10.81 -12.18
C SER A 559 -46.93 -10.04 -12.36
N PRO A 560 -46.55 -9.66 -13.60
CA PRO A 560 -45.34 -8.88 -13.84
C PRO A 560 -45.30 -7.59 -13.02
N THR A 561 -46.41 -6.85 -12.98
CA THR A 561 -46.49 -5.55 -12.31
C THR A 561 -46.37 -5.71 -10.80
N LEU A 562 -47.08 -6.68 -10.21
CA LEU A 562 -47.04 -6.90 -8.77
C LEU A 562 -45.66 -7.41 -8.32
N THR A 563 -45.07 -8.35 -9.06
CA THR A 563 -43.70 -8.82 -8.77
C THR A 563 -42.70 -7.65 -8.77
N ARG A 564 -42.75 -6.79 -9.79
CA ARG A 564 -41.88 -5.62 -9.92
C ARG A 564 -42.05 -4.63 -8.76
N LEU A 565 -43.28 -4.33 -8.36
CA LEU A 565 -43.58 -3.43 -7.23
C LEU A 565 -43.10 -4.03 -5.90
N THR A 566 -43.35 -5.32 -5.66
CA THR A 566 -42.90 -6.02 -4.46
C THR A 566 -41.38 -6.03 -4.36
N LEU A 567 -40.68 -6.27 -5.46
CA LEU A 567 -39.21 -6.21 -5.49
C LEU A 567 -38.70 -4.80 -5.19
N ILE A 568 -39.31 -3.74 -5.75
CA ILE A 568 -38.93 -2.34 -5.50
C ILE A 568 -39.11 -2.02 -4.02
N ALA A 569 -40.25 -2.41 -3.43
CA ALA A 569 -40.54 -2.20 -2.01
C ALA A 569 -39.55 -2.96 -1.11
N LEU A 570 -39.27 -4.22 -1.44
CA LEU A 570 -38.32 -5.05 -0.69
C LEU A 570 -36.91 -4.46 -0.74
N GLN A 571 -36.45 -4.00 -1.91
CA GLN A 571 -35.16 -3.33 -2.04
C GLN A 571 -35.14 -1.97 -1.37
N GLY A 572 -36.23 -1.22 -1.44
CA GLY A 572 -36.41 0.03 -0.70
C GLY A 572 -36.19 -0.18 0.79
N TRP A 573 -36.81 -1.22 1.36
CA TRP A 573 -36.66 -1.57 2.76
C TRP A 573 -35.25 -2.06 3.12
N LEU A 574 -34.70 -3.04 2.38
CA LEU A 574 -33.33 -3.55 2.62
C LEU A 574 -32.26 -2.47 2.46
N GLY A 575 -32.33 -1.71 1.36
CA GLY A 575 -31.38 -0.65 1.04
C GLY A 575 -31.48 0.55 1.98
N SER A 576 -32.67 0.83 2.54
CA SER A 576 -32.86 1.96 3.45
C SER A 576 -32.00 1.87 4.69
N ALA A 577 -31.75 0.67 5.23
CA ALA A 577 -30.93 0.47 6.43
C ALA A 577 -29.47 0.88 6.21
N TYR A 578 -28.92 0.62 5.01
CA TYR A 578 -27.57 1.06 4.64
C TYR A 578 -27.51 2.60 4.50
N VAL A 579 -28.46 3.19 3.77
CA VAL A 579 -28.50 4.66 3.61
C VAL A 579 -28.73 5.35 4.95
N PHE A 580 -29.58 4.78 5.80
CA PHE A 580 -29.82 5.23 7.16
C PHE A 580 -28.53 5.28 7.99
N LEU A 581 -27.74 4.20 7.97
CA LEU A 581 -26.48 4.11 8.70
C LEU A 581 -25.48 5.18 8.23
N LEU A 582 -25.30 5.30 6.91
CA LEU A 582 -24.40 6.29 6.31
C LEU A 582 -24.81 7.72 6.64
N THR A 583 -26.09 8.05 6.41
CA THR A 583 -26.65 9.38 6.66
C THR A 583 -26.54 9.74 8.14
N THR A 584 -26.79 8.78 9.03
CA THR A 584 -26.65 8.96 10.48
C THR A 584 -25.21 9.25 10.90
N GLY A 585 -24.22 8.62 10.25
CA GLY A 585 -22.80 8.89 10.50
C GLY A 585 -22.41 10.32 10.10
N VAL A 586 -22.83 10.75 8.90
CA VAL A 586 -22.61 12.12 8.41
C VAL A 586 -23.30 13.15 9.30
N LEU A 587 -24.56 12.92 9.67
CA LEU A 587 -25.32 13.81 10.56
C LEU A 587 -24.64 14.01 11.93
N GLN A 588 -23.95 12.99 12.45
CA GLN A 588 -23.21 13.07 13.71
C GLN A 588 -21.86 13.77 13.60
N ALA A 589 -21.32 13.90 12.39
CA ALA A 589 -20.06 14.61 12.14
C ALA A 589 -20.27 16.13 12.01
N ILE A 590 -21.51 16.60 11.81
CA ILE A 590 -21.80 18.03 11.72
C ILE A 590 -21.56 18.69 13.09
N PRO A 591 -20.67 19.69 13.19
CA PRO A 591 -20.43 20.44 14.41
C PRO A 591 -21.73 21.07 14.98
N GLY A 592 -21.88 21.05 16.30
CA GLY A 592 -23.06 21.59 16.99
C GLY A 592 -23.15 23.11 16.97
N ASP A 593 -21.99 23.78 16.92
CA ASP A 593 -21.84 25.24 16.84
C ASP A 593 -22.56 25.87 15.64
N LEU A 594 -22.63 25.18 14.50
CA LEU A 594 -23.42 25.62 13.33
C LEU A 594 -24.91 25.73 13.64
N TYR A 595 -25.43 24.83 14.48
CA TYR A 595 -26.83 24.86 14.89
C TYR A 595 -27.08 25.91 15.98
N GLU A 596 -26.13 26.10 16.90
CA GLU A 596 -26.17 27.14 17.93
C GLU A 596 -26.11 28.55 17.30
N ALA A 597 -25.22 28.78 16.34
CA ALA A 597 -25.16 30.04 15.59
C ALA A 597 -26.47 30.32 14.85
N ALA A 598 -27.07 29.30 14.22
CA ALA A 598 -28.36 29.45 13.56
C ALA A 598 -29.50 29.74 14.56
N ASP A 599 -29.43 29.19 15.78
CA ASP A 599 -30.37 29.51 16.85
C ASP A 599 -30.21 30.96 17.33
N MET A 600 -28.98 31.49 17.39
CA MET A 600 -28.71 32.90 17.68
C MET A 600 -29.28 33.83 16.59
N ASP A 601 -29.24 33.40 15.32
CA ASP A 601 -29.85 34.11 14.18
C ASP A 601 -31.39 33.94 14.10
N GLY A 602 -32.02 33.23 15.04
CA GLY A 602 -33.46 33.02 15.07
C GLY A 602 -33.98 32.02 14.02
N ALA A 603 -33.14 31.13 13.50
CA ALA A 603 -33.53 30.17 12.47
C ALA A 603 -34.45 29.06 13.02
N SER A 604 -35.63 28.90 12.41
CA SER A 604 -36.56 27.80 12.69
C SER A 604 -35.96 26.42 12.35
N SER A 605 -36.51 25.36 12.95
CA SER A 605 -36.04 23.98 12.68
C SER A 605 -36.11 23.58 11.19
N TRP A 606 -37.10 24.07 10.44
CA TRP A 606 -37.21 23.82 9.01
C TRP A 606 -36.15 24.58 8.20
N GLN A 607 -35.82 25.82 8.60
CA GLN A 607 -34.72 26.57 8.00
C GLN A 607 -33.38 25.89 8.28
N LYS A 608 -33.12 25.43 9.51
CA LYS A 608 -31.91 24.66 9.85
C LYS A 608 -31.82 23.37 9.03
N LEU A 609 -32.92 22.63 8.90
CA LEU A 609 -32.96 21.41 8.08
C LEU A 609 -32.66 21.69 6.61
N ARG A 610 -33.32 22.67 5.98
CA ARG A 610 -33.21 22.95 4.54
C ARG A 610 -31.92 23.68 4.16
N ARG A 611 -31.41 24.58 5.02
CA ARG A 611 -30.25 25.44 4.71
C ARG A 611 -28.93 24.92 5.28
N ILE A 612 -28.95 24.11 6.34
CA ILE A 612 -27.73 23.58 6.97
C ILE A 612 -27.65 22.07 6.77
N THR A 613 -28.59 21.33 7.34
CA THR A 613 -28.50 19.87 7.42
C THR A 613 -28.53 19.19 6.05
N ILE A 614 -29.59 19.42 5.25
CA ILE A 614 -29.74 18.74 3.95
C ILE A 614 -28.57 19.05 3.00
N PRO A 615 -28.14 20.32 2.81
CA PRO A 615 -27.02 20.62 1.93
C PRO A 615 -25.70 19.96 2.36
N ILE A 616 -25.35 20.04 3.65
CA ILE A 616 -24.11 19.45 4.17
C ILE A 616 -24.13 17.93 4.03
N VAL A 617 -25.27 17.30 4.38
CA VAL A 617 -25.40 15.85 4.29
C VAL A 617 -25.35 15.39 2.84
N LEU A 618 -26.14 15.99 1.94
CA LEU A 618 -26.15 15.64 0.52
C LEU A 618 -24.78 15.79 -0.12
N PHE A 619 -24.03 16.84 0.24
CA PHE A 619 -22.65 17.04 -0.23
C PHE A 619 -21.76 15.85 0.14
N GLN A 620 -21.81 15.40 1.40
CA GLN A 620 -20.98 14.29 1.88
C GLN A 620 -21.43 12.91 1.37
N ILE A 621 -22.75 12.67 1.25
CA ILE A 621 -23.25 11.36 0.82
C ILE A 621 -23.35 11.22 -0.71
N ALA A 622 -23.28 12.31 -1.49
CA ALA A 622 -23.47 12.27 -2.95
C ALA A 622 -22.61 11.20 -3.66
N PRO A 623 -21.29 11.06 -3.38
CA PRO A 623 -20.49 9.98 -3.97
C PRO A 623 -21.00 8.58 -3.62
N LEU A 624 -21.49 8.40 -2.39
CA LEU A 624 -22.05 7.13 -1.91
C LEU A 624 -23.39 6.80 -2.59
N LEU A 625 -24.18 7.82 -2.91
CA LEU A 625 -25.43 7.64 -3.66
C LEU A 625 -25.14 7.11 -5.08
N VAL A 626 -24.12 7.64 -5.76
CA VAL A 626 -23.69 7.14 -7.09
C VAL A 626 -23.30 5.66 -7.03
N THR A 627 -22.56 5.26 -6.00
CA THR A 627 -22.24 3.85 -5.74
C THR A 627 -23.51 3.02 -5.55
N GLN A 628 -24.52 3.56 -4.88
CA GLN A 628 -25.76 2.84 -4.60
C GLN A 628 -26.64 2.63 -5.84
N TYR A 629 -26.69 3.60 -6.74
CA TYR A 629 -27.29 3.40 -8.06
C TYR A 629 -26.54 2.35 -8.87
N THR A 630 -25.20 2.38 -8.86
CA THR A 630 -24.35 1.41 -9.57
C THR A 630 -24.53 -0.01 -9.01
N PHE A 631 -24.68 -0.15 -7.70
CA PHE A 631 -24.96 -1.42 -7.02
C PHE A 631 -26.32 -1.99 -7.43
N ASN A 632 -27.38 -1.18 -7.36
CA ASN A 632 -28.74 -1.65 -7.65
C ASN A 632 -28.97 -2.00 -9.12
N PHE A 633 -28.23 -1.38 -10.03
CA PHE A 633 -28.23 -1.76 -11.45
C PHE A 633 -27.82 -3.22 -11.67
N ASN A 634 -26.92 -3.73 -10.83
CA ASN A 634 -26.41 -5.10 -10.89
C ASN A 634 -26.89 -5.98 -9.72
N ASN A 635 -28.07 -5.70 -9.16
CA ASN A 635 -28.57 -6.45 -8.01
C ASN A 635 -29.17 -7.81 -8.42
N PHE A 636 -28.29 -8.75 -8.75
CA PHE A 636 -28.65 -10.11 -9.17
C PHE A 636 -29.44 -10.85 -8.09
N SER A 637 -28.97 -10.79 -6.83
CA SER A 637 -29.45 -11.64 -5.75
C SER A 637 -30.94 -11.46 -5.45
N ILE A 638 -31.44 -10.21 -5.44
CA ILE A 638 -32.86 -9.97 -5.12
C ILE A 638 -33.80 -10.54 -6.18
N ILE A 639 -33.40 -10.49 -7.45
CA ILE A 639 -34.20 -10.99 -8.56
C ILE A 639 -34.18 -12.51 -8.60
N TYR A 640 -32.98 -13.08 -8.54
CA TYR A 640 -32.79 -14.53 -8.66
C TYR A 640 -33.42 -15.27 -7.48
N LEU A 641 -33.21 -14.82 -6.25
CA LEU A 641 -33.71 -15.50 -5.05
C LEU A 641 -35.21 -15.30 -4.81
N PHE A 642 -35.82 -14.24 -5.35
CA PHE A 642 -37.25 -14.01 -5.15
C PHE A 642 -38.12 -14.94 -6.00
N ASN A 643 -37.87 -15.03 -7.30
CA ASN A 643 -38.60 -15.95 -8.19
C ASN A 643 -37.86 -16.23 -9.51
N GLY A 644 -36.52 -16.14 -9.52
CA GLY A 644 -35.72 -16.41 -10.72
C GLY A 644 -35.98 -15.45 -11.88
N GLY A 645 -36.38 -14.20 -11.62
CA GLY A 645 -36.68 -13.20 -12.67
C GLY A 645 -38.07 -13.32 -13.32
N GLY A 646 -38.93 -14.22 -12.82
CA GLY A 646 -40.29 -14.39 -13.31
C GLY A 646 -41.23 -13.20 -13.02
N PRO A 647 -42.51 -13.29 -13.45
CA PRO A 647 -43.08 -14.34 -14.29
C PRO A 647 -42.54 -14.31 -15.71
N PHE A 648 -42.47 -15.48 -16.36
CA PHE A 648 -41.96 -15.64 -17.72
C PHE A 648 -43.06 -15.36 -18.74
N ASN A 649 -42.72 -14.59 -19.78
CA ASN A 649 -43.60 -14.34 -20.92
C ASN A 649 -42.82 -14.64 -22.21
N PRO A 650 -42.92 -15.88 -22.73
CA PRO A 650 -42.18 -16.32 -23.91
C PRO A 650 -42.41 -15.46 -25.14
N VAL A 651 -43.63 -14.93 -25.32
CA VAL A 651 -44.00 -14.07 -26.46
C VAL A 651 -43.21 -12.77 -26.45
N LYS A 652 -42.95 -12.21 -25.26
CA LYS A 652 -42.31 -10.89 -25.12
C LYS A 652 -40.80 -10.94 -24.92
N TYR A 653 -40.29 -11.94 -24.19
CA TYR A 653 -38.88 -11.97 -23.79
C TYR A 653 -38.09 -13.14 -24.39
N GLY A 654 -38.74 -13.98 -25.21
CA GLY A 654 -38.22 -15.28 -25.59
C GLY A 654 -38.07 -16.20 -24.38
N ASN A 655 -37.79 -17.48 -24.59
CA ASN A 655 -37.52 -18.44 -23.50
C ASN A 655 -36.18 -18.19 -22.79
N LEU A 656 -35.64 -16.97 -22.85
CA LEU A 656 -34.32 -16.59 -22.34
C LEU A 656 -34.37 -15.64 -21.13
N ALA A 657 -35.52 -15.00 -20.87
CA ALA A 657 -35.67 -14.08 -19.76
C ALA A 657 -37.10 -14.03 -19.22
N GLY A 658 -37.22 -13.62 -17.97
CA GLY A 658 -38.48 -13.32 -17.30
C GLY A 658 -38.73 -11.81 -17.23
N SER A 659 -39.95 -11.45 -16.84
CA SER A 659 -40.40 -10.05 -16.84
C SER A 659 -39.80 -9.17 -15.74
N SER A 660 -39.20 -9.73 -14.69
CA SER A 660 -38.52 -8.96 -13.64
C SER A 660 -36.99 -9.01 -13.73
N ASP A 661 -36.44 -9.74 -14.71
CA ASP A 661 -34.99 -9.85 -14.89
C ASP A 661 -34.32 -8.49 -15.07
N LEU A 662 -33.19 -8.31 -14.40
CA LEU A 662 -32.26 -7.24 -14.69
C LEU A 662 -31.24 -7.72 -15.70
N LEU A 663 -30.49 -6.80 -16.31
CA LEU A 663 -29.46 -7.18 -17.26
C LEU A 663 -28.45 -8.19 -16.70
N ILE A 664 -28.08 -8.07 -15.42
CA ILE A 664 -27.16 -9.03 -14.80
C ILE A 664 -27.76 -10.44 -14.65
N SER A 665 -29.05 -10.55 -14.29
CA SER A 665 -29.72 -11.86 -14.20
C SER A 665 -30.00 -12.44 -15.58
N TYR A 666 -30.25 -11.58 -16.57
CA TYR A 666 -30.32 -11.97 -17.96
C TYR A 666 -28.99 -12.52 -18.50
N VAL A 667 -27.87 -11.82 -18.25
CA VAL A 667 -26.54 -12.30 -18.61
C VAL A 667 -26.28 -13.66 -17.96
N TYR A 668 -26.59 -13.83 -16.69
CA TYR A 668 -26.44 -15.12 -16.00
C TYR A 668 -27.22 -16.24 -16.72
N LYS A 669 -28.49 -16.01 -17.09
CA LYS A 669 -29.28 -16.99 -17.86
C LYS A 669 -28.68 -17.27 -19.23
N LEU A 670 -28.21 -16.24 -19.93
CA LEU A 670 -27.55 -16.42 -21.21
C LEU A 670 -26.30 -17.29 -21.09
N THR A 671 -25.42 -17.01 -20.11
CA THR A 671 -24.12 -17.67 -20.02
C THR A 671 -24.17 -19.03 -19.34
N ILE A 672 -24.92 -19.16 -18.24
CA ILE A 672 -24.93 -20.35 -17.38
C ILE A 672 -26.02 -21.33 -17.82
N GLU A 673 -27.24 -20.86 -18.06
CA GLU A 673 -28.36 -21.75 -18.40
C GLU A 673 -28.40 -22.07 -19.90
N ASN A 674 -28.06 -21.10 -20.75
CA ASN A 674 -28.21 -21.21 -22.20
C ASN A 674 -26.89 -21.24 -22.97
N GLN A 675 -25.73 -21.17 -22.30
CA GLN A 675 -24.38 -21.27 -22.90
C GLN A 675 -24.03 -20.21 -23.98
N TYR A 676 -24.77 -19.11 -24.07
CA TYR A 676 -24.43 -17.94 -24.91
C TYR A 676 -23.36 -17.06 -24.27
N GLN A 677 -22.15 -17.61 -24.11
CA GLN A 677 -21.06 -16.96 -23.38
C GLN A 677 -20.56 -15.67 -24.05
N ALA A 678 -20.33 -15.67 -25.36
CA ALA A 678 -19.80 -14.50 -26.07
C ALA A 678 -20.79 -13.32 -26.09
N ILE A 679 -22.07 -13.59 -26.34
CA ILE A 679 -23.12 -12.56 -26.32
C ILE A 679 -23.31 -12.03 -24.88
N GLY A 680 -23.33 -12.91 -23.87
CA GLY A 680 -23.39 -12.51 -22.47
C GLY A 680 -22.19 -11.66 -22.04
N ALA A 681 -20.99 -11.98 -22.54
CA ALA A 681 -19.79 -11.18 -22.33
C ALA A 681 -19.91 -9.80 -22.99
N ALA A 682 -20.39 -9.73 -24.25
CA ALA A 682 -20.61 -8.45 -24.95
C ALA A 682 -21.61 -7.54 -24.22
N ILE A 683 -22.72 -8.10 -23.73
CA ILE A 683 -23.69 -7.38 -22.89
C ILE A 683 -23.03 -6.87 -21.61
N THR A 684 -22.26 -7.71 -20.91
CA THR A 684 -21.52 -7.34 -19.70
C THR A 684 -20.58 -6.16 -19.94
N ILE A 685 -19.80 -6.17 -21.03
CA ILE A 685 -18.89 -5.07 -21.37
C ILE A 685 -19.67 -3.79 -21.69
N PHE A 686 -20.73 -3.88 -22.48
CA PHE A 686 -21.58 -2.72 -22.81
C PHE A 686 -22.13 -2.06 -21.54
N ILE A 687 -22.69 -2.85 -20.63
CA ILE A 687 -23.22 -2.38 -19.35
C ILE A 687 -22.11 -1.76 -18.49
N SER A 688 -20.97 -2.42 -18.40
CA SER A 688 -19.84 -1.95 -17.60
C SER A 688 -19.34 -0.59 -18.09
N LEU A 689 -19.24 -0.38 -19.41
CA LEU A 689 -18.88 0.92 -20.00
C LEU A 689 -19.94 1.99 -19.71
N GLY A 690 -21.23 1.65 -19.83
CA GLY A 690 -22.33 2.56 -19.47
C GLY A 690 -22.28 2.99 -18.01
N LEU A 691 -22.09 2.04 -17.10
CA LEU A 691 -21.99 2.30 -15.66
C LEU A 691 -20.72 3.07 -15.29
N MET A 692 -19.57 2.73 -15.87
CA MET A 692 -18.33 3.49 -15.68
C MET A 692 -18.49 4.94 -16.13
N THR A 693 -19.15 5.17 -17.27
CA THR A 693 -19.44 6.52 -17.78
C THR A 693 -20.38 7.28 -16.84
N PHE A 694 -21.47 6.64 -16.39
CA PHE A 694 -22.39 7.22 -15.42
C PHE A 694 -21.70 7.57 -14.10
N ALA A 695 -20.92 6.64 -13.54
CA ALA A 695 -20.18 6.83 -12.30
C ALA A 695 -19.12 7.94 -12.45
N PHE A 696 -18.37 7.96 -13.55
CA PHE A 696 -17.38 8.99 -13.83
C PHE A 696 -18.02 10.39 -13.90
N ILE A 697 -19.14 10.53 -14.61
CA ILE A 697 -19.89 11.80 -14.68
C ILE A 697 -20.41 12.18 -13.28
N GLY A 698 -20.95 11.23 -12.53
CA GLY A 698 -21.43 11.43 -11.15
C GLY A 698 -20.34 11.92 -10.20
N PHE A 699 -19.17 11.27 -10.21
CA PHE A 699 -18.03 11.67 -9.38
C PHE A 699 -17.45 13.02 -9.82
N LYS A 700 -17.27 13.24 -11.13
CA LYS A 700 -16.76 14.51 -11.68
C LYS A 700 -17.65 15.69 -11.32
N ASN A 701 -18.97 15.51 -11.30
CA ASN A 701 -19.93 16.57 -11.02
C ASN A 701 -20.20 16.79 -9.52
N SER A 702 -19.86 15.83 -8.66
CA SER A 702 -19.99 15.97 -7.21
C SER A 702 -19.09 17.07 -6.67
N LYS A 703 -19.66 18.06 -5.98
CA LYS A 703 -18.90 19.17 -5.38
C LYS A 703 -17.89 18.70 -4.33
N ALA A 704 -18.15 17.57 -3.67
CA ALA A 704 -17.22 16.93 -2.72
C ALA A 704 -15.83 16.68 -3.32
N PHE A 705 -15.75 16.30 -4.60
CA PHE A 705 -14.48 16.09 -5.29
C PHE A 705 -13.88 17.38 -5.89
N LYS A 706 -14.67 18.45 -6.02
CA LYS A 706 -14.19 19.74 -6.54
C LYS A 706 -13.60 20.62 -5.44
N GLU A 707 -14.14 20.55 -4.23
CA GLU A 707 -13.74 21.42 -3.10
C GLU A 707 -12.58 20.87 -2.27
N GLU A 708 -12.24 19.57 -2.31
CA GLU A 708 -10.97 19.05 -1.77
C GLU A 708 -9.71 19.60 -2.48
N ARG A 709 -9.89 20.38 -3.57
CA ARG A 709 -8.81 21.05 -4.32
C ARG A 709 -8.64 22.54 -3.97
N LEU A 710 -9.38 23.06 -2.99
CA LEU A 710 -9.17 24.39 -2.39
C LEU A 710 -8.64 24.23 -0.97
#